data_AF-A0A062U9N0-F1
#
_entry.id   AF-A0A062U9N0-F1
#
_cell.length_a   1.000
_cell.length_b   1.000
_cell.length_c   1.000
_cell.angle_alpha   90.00
_cell.angle_beta   90.00
_cell.angle_gamma   90.00
#
_symmetry.space_group_name_H-M   'P 1'
#
loop_
_entity.id
_entity.type
_entity.pdbx_description
1 polymer ?
#
loop_
_entity_poly.entity_id
_entity_poly.type
_entity_poly.pdbx_seq_one_letter_code
_entity_poly.pdbx_strand_id
1 'polypeptide(L)'
;MKIWVDGQCLQTSSRNRGIGRYVFEFLRALAQSKSDIDLHVSLNAVMADEAIAAHHELLAFLSKDQIHVWHGMASTGEAEAGYTEARVKSQMALTHHVNCLAPDIALCASTFEGFFDPAVPLFPNAALMPPLAAIFYDAIPYRYKERYLRRKLELDTYERRLNQHSTFEKLLSISDFSLNEAKELIQGSRGTNISAGVSLHFLDLLSTDAYEPSEDSRKSVVYIGALDWRKNVEIIPKAFALLSKQLRDDTDFILAGDHPQPLVDEISAAWADLGLPPSSLKQRGLVSDRELIRLYKSADIILQPSHMEGFGLTALEALICGTPVIASNAGALPEVVQIDEMLFDPNSPKELAERIEHILAGANLKPKIAHLRDKLSQTFSWEKVADNAVQALREIAREQAELPDIQSLRERIAVQVKQNRLDTEGLAEALALAEPLTDDKKRLFIDATSTIQTQYRTGIQRVVRQICSNFSEQNIHGETSLITTYSDDSEGWYRADTSLASKPDKTTSDPIIFGPSDTVFMLDSSWDSAKVHKRHLIEARLRGAEVISCLYDLVPLKTPAFCDAGMPPVFRDWLISALEVSTGFVCISKAVADELYELLKSIQYPHSMKIGYWRLGADFSHLNDLDTSASQERNPHPSFLMVGTLEPRKGHNIVLDAFDAGWASGLDADLTIVGKFGWGADAIAERIKTHPEFGNRLHWRSTVDDAELVELYNASDALIAASYAEGFGLPIVEAGRFGIPVIASDIPVFREVSAGAAHTRFFNTGSSDSLLDTLRLFCEEDWEEAALETRVSQPIWPNWSESAEELLGVIVDQTWYKSYEPESDHRFRSPSDLGCLHHAQPVAPSGQAHKLLILPGSMSKLEDGSKKFTVAVTNKSEETWFGQGLNDGRFGVALGYRLYDAGGNLLFSENLRSRIVMALAPGDTHLLPVTIEKNWIEEGAASIEVELVQDGAAWWGSPLELQLGMAEHIVRVA
;
A
#
# COMPACT_ATOMS: atom_id res chain seq x y z
N MET A 1 -20.97 -13.74 -26.70
CA MET A 1 -20.64 -15.04 -26.09
C MET A 1 -19.98 -14.78 -24.74
N LYS A 2 -20.59 -15.25 -23.66
CA LYS A 2 -20.11 -15.10 -22.29
C LYS A 2 -19.08 -16.17 -21.97
N ILE A 3 -17.84 -15.75 -21.72
CA ILE A 3 -16.72 -16.63 -21.38
C ILE A 3 -16.37 -16.44 -19.90
N TRP A 4 -16.35 -17.53 -19.15
CA TRP A 4 -15.77 -17.54 -17.82
C TRP A 4 -14.35 -18.13 -17.86
N VAL A 5 -13.40 -17.49 -17.18
CA VAL A 5 -12.01 -17.96 -17.08
C VAL A 5 -11.61 -18.14 -15.61
N ASP A 6 -10.97 -19.27 -15.33
CA ASP A 6 -10.31 -19.54 -14.05
C ASP A 6 -9.04 -18.68 -13.91
N GLY A 7 -9.11 -17.63 -13.09
CA GLY A 7 -8.04 -16.65 -12.91
C GLY A 7 -6.99 -17.03 -11.87
N GLN A 8 -7.08 -18.20 -11.22
CA GLN A 8 -6.23 -18.54 -10.06
C GLN A 8 -4.72 -18.54 -10.37
N CYS A 9 -4.31 -18.77 -11.63
CA CYS A 9 -2.89 -18.68 -12.02
C CYS A 9 -2.29 -17.27 -11.89
N LEU A 10 -3.13 -16.23 -11.77
CA LEU A 10 -2.72 -14.87 -11.44
C LEU A 10 -2.47 -14.66 -9.94
N GLN A 11 -2.87 -15.63 -9.10
CA GLN A 11 -2.69 -15.60 -7.66
C GLN A 11 -1.51 -16.45 -7.19
N THR A 12 -1.25 -17.57 -7.85
CA THR A 12 -0.15 -18.47 -7.48
C THR A 12 1.22 -17.92 -7.89
N SER A 13 2.29 -18.70 -7.67
CA SER A 13 3.63 -18.37 -8.18
C SER A 13 3.69 -18.23 -9.71
N SER A 14 2.69 -18.74 -10.44
CA SER A 14 2.55 -18.62 -11.90
C SER A 14 2.46 -17.16 -12.36
N ARG A 15 1.93 -16.24 -11.55
CA ARG A 15 1.74 -14.81 -11.89
C ARG A 15 3.03 -14.11 -12.33
N ASN A 16 4.16 -14.51 -11.75
CA ASN A 16 5.48 -13.96 -12.04
C ASN A 16 6.27 -14.76 -13.09
N ARG A 17 5.66 -15.81 -13.67
CA ARG A 17 6.29 -16.76 -14.59
C ARG A 17 5.53 -16.82 -15.91
N GLY A 18 5.95 -17.71 -16.81
CA GLY A 18 5.40 -17.85 -18.17
C GLY A 18 3.88 -18.01 -18.20
N ILE A 19 3.32 -18.93 -17.40
CA ILE A 19 1.86 -19.21 -17.40
C ILE A 19 1.04 -17.97 -17.03
N GLY A 20 1.32 -17.33 -15.88
CA GLY A 20 0.56 -16.16 -15.45
C GLY A 20 0.70 -14.97 -16.40
N ARG A 21 1.92 -14.73 -16.93
CA ARG A 21 2.15 -13.72 -17.98
C ARG A 21 1.32 -14.02 -19.24
N TYR A 22 1.27 -15.27 -19.67
CA TYR A 22 0.51 -15.68 -20.85
C TYR A 22 -0.98 -15.47 -20.64
N VAL A 23 -1.51 -15.92 -19.51
CA VAL A 23 -2.94 -15.78 -19.21
C VAL A 23 -3.34 -14.32 -19.08
N PHE A 24 -2.53 -13.48 -18.41
CA PHE A 24 -2.82 -12.05 -18.30
C PHE A 24 -2.91 -11.36 -19.67
N GLU A 25 -1.93 -11.61 -20.54
CA GLU A 25 -1.90 -11.05 -21.89
C GLU A 25 -3.02 -11.58 -22.78
N PHE A 26 -3.34 -12.87 -22.63
CA PHE A 26 -4.47 -13.51 -23.31
C PHE A 26 -5.81 -12.90 -22.89
N LEU A 27 -6.05 -12.70 -21.60
CA LEU A 27 -7.24 -12.06 -21.06
C LEU A 27 -7.36 -10.61 -21.57
N ARG A 28 -6.26 -9.86 -21.56
CA ARG A 28 -6.22 -8.50 -22.10
C ARG A 28 -6.60 -8.48 -23.59
N ALA A 29 -6.04 -9.38 -24.38
CA ALA A 29 -6.37 -9.46 -25.80
C ALA A 29 -7.82 -9.88 -26.06
N LEU A 30 -8.37 -10.82 -25.28
CA LEU A 30 -9.79 -11.17 -25.35
C LEU A 30 -10.68 -9.95 -25.06
N ALA A 31 -10.39 -9.19 -24.00
CA ALA A 31 -11.16 -8.01 -23.62
C ALA A 31 -11.09 -6.88 -24.67
N GLN A 32 -9.90 -6.62 -25.24
CA GLN A 32 -9.68 -5.47 -26.12
C GLN A 32 -10.03 -5.73 -27.59
N SER A 33 -9.86 -6.95 -28.09
CA SER A 33 -9.99 -7.25 -29.53
C SER A 33 -11.36 -7.79 -29.94
N LYS A 34 -12.27 -8.06 -28.98
CA LYS A 34 -13.53 -8.76 -29.23
C LYS A 34 -14.72 -8.13 -28.52
N SER A 35 -15.40 -7.22 -29.20
CA SER A 35 -16.62 -6.58 -28.68
C SER A 35 -17.82 -7.54 -28.54
N ASP A 36 -17.76 -8.73 -29.11
CA ASP A 36 -18.81 -9.76 -29.04
C ASP A 36 -18.57 -10.82 -27.96
N ILE A 37 -17.52 -10.63 -27.15
CA ILE A 37 -17.19 -11.44 -25.98
C ILE A 37 -17.54 -10.68 -24.71
N ASP A 38 -18.23 -11.35 -23.80
CA ASP A 38 -18.45 -10.90 -22.44
C ASP A 38 -17.55 -11.73 -21.53
N LEU A 39 -16.41 -11.16 -21.13
CA LEU A 39 -15.33 -11.88 -20.44
C LEU A 39 -15.46 -11.70 -18.94
N HIS A 40 -15.55 -12.83 -18.23
CA HIS A 40 -15.53 -12.87 -16.77
C HIS A 40 -14.36 -13.69 -16.25
N VAL A 41 -13.74 -13.21 -15.17
CA VAL A 41 -12.61 -13.89 -14.51
C VAL A 41 -12.94 -14.07 -13.04
N SER A 42 -12.74 -15.28 -12.51
CA SER A 42 -12.90 -15.54 -11.08
C SER A 42 -11.58 -15.81 -10.38
N LEU A 43 -11.44 -15.26 -9.18
CA LEU A 43 -10.31 -15.43 -8.27
C LEU A 43 -10.77 -16.15 -6.98
N ASN A 44 -9.85 -16.74 -6.25
CA ASN A 44 -10.12 -17.52 -5.04
C ASN A 44 -9.73 -16.73 -3.78
N ALA A 45 -10.69 -16.45 -2.89
CA ALA A 45 -10.52 -15.67 -1.66
C ALA A 45 -9.57 -16.30 -0.63
N VAL A 46 -9.27 -17.60 -0.74
CA VAL A 46 -8.29 -18.27 0.14
C VAL A 46 -6.91 -17.61 0.05
N MET A 47 -6.55 -17.11 -1.12
CA MET A 47 -5.30 -16.37 -1.37
C MET A 47 -5.63 -14.88 -1.44
N ALA A 48 -6.03 -14.30 -0.30
CA ALA A 48 -6.69 -12.99 -0.26
C ALA A 48 -5.81 -11.85 -0.80
N ASP A 49 -4.56 -11.74 -0.33
CA ASP A 49 -3.62 -10.72 -0.76
C ASP A 49 -3.35 -10.83 -2.27
N GLU A 50 -3.12 -12.06 -2.76
CA GLU A 50 -2.88 -12.30 -4.18
C GLU A 50 -4.14 -12.11 -5.04
N ALA A 51 -5.34 -12.36 -4.48
CA ALA A 51 -6.61 -12.06 -5.14
C ALA A 51 -6.79 -10.56 -5.32
N ILE A 52 -6.55 -9.75 -4.28
CA ILE A 52 -6.64 -8.29 -4.37
C ILE A 52 -5.61 -7.75 -5.37
N ALA A 53 -4.38 -8.27 -5.34
CA ALA A 53 -3.35 -7.90 -6.29
C ALA A 53 -3.75 -8.22 -7.74
N ALA A 54 -4.26 -9.44 -8.00
CA ALA A 54 -4.74 -9.83 -9.32
C ALA A 54 -5.96 -9.03 -9.77
N HIS A 55 -6.89 -8.74 -8.85
CA HIS A 55 -8.05 -7.89 -9.12
C HIS A 55 -7.63 -6.50 -9.57
N HIS A 56 -6.64 -5.88 -8.91
CA HIS A 56 -6.11 -4.57 -9.34
C HIS A 56 -5.60 -4.63 -10.78
N GLU A 57 -4.72 -5.57 -11.10
CA GLU A 57 -4.13 -5.70 -12.44
C GLU A 57 -5.18 -5.92 -13.54
N LEU A 58 -6.25 -6.67 -13.24
CA LEU A 58 -7.35 -6.93 -14.18
C LEU A 58 -8.21 -5.70 -14.47
N LEU A 59 -8.33 -4.75 -13.53
CA LEU A 59 -9.09 -3.50 -13.73
C LEU A 59 -8.50 -2.59 -14.83
N ALA A 60 -7.27 -2.86 -15.27
CA ALA A 60 -6.67 -2.15 -16.40
C ALA A 60 -7.42 -2.41 -17.73
N PHE A 61 -8.20 -3.48 -17.84
CA PHE A 61 -8.94 -3.83 -19.06
C PHE A 61 -10.28 -4.57 -18.84
N LEU A 62 -10.68 -4.84 -17.59
CA LEU A 62 -11.99 -5.38 -17.21
C LEU A 62 -12.73 -4.42 -16.28
N SER A 63 -14.07 -4.46 -16.30
CA SER A 63 -14.89 -3.74 -15.32
C SER A 63 -15.05 -4.53 -14.01
N LYS A 64 -15.49 -3.87 -12.92
CA LYS A 64 -15.63 -4.50 -11.60
C LYS A 64 -16.63 -5.68 -11.61
N ASP A 65 -17.69 -5.60 -12.39
CA ASP A 65 -18.71 -6.65 -12.58
C ASP A 65 -18.22 -7.84 -13.44
N GLN A 66 -17.05 -7.70 -14.09
CA GLN A 66 -16.40 -8.77 -14.84
C GLN A 66 -15.40 -9.58 -14.00
N ILE A 67 -15.04 -9.10 -12.80
CA ILE A 67 -14.10 -9.76 -11.91
C ILE A 67 -14.86 -10.28 -10.70
N HIS A 68 -14.77 -11.58 -10.47
CA HIS A 68 -15.52 -12.28 -9.43
C HIS A 68 -14.57 -12.92 -8.43
N VAL A 69 -15.04 -13.10 -7.19
CA VAL A 69 -14.30 -13.83 -6.16
C VAL A 69 -15.19 -14.89 -5.53
N TRP A 70 -14.66 -16.10 -5.40
CA TRP A 70 -15.32 -17.22 -4.73
C TRP A 70 -14.47 -17.71 -3.55
N HIS A 71 -15.09 -18.40 -2.60
CA HIS A 71 -14.42 -18.84 -1.37
C HIS A 71 -14.14 -20.34 -1.39
N GLY A 72 -12.86 -20.70 -1.47
CA GLY A 72 -12.39 -22.07 -1.28
C GLY A 72 -12.21 -22.45 0.20
N MET A 73 -11.94 -23.73 0.42
CA MET A 73 -11.67 -24.32 1.75
C MET A 73 -10.31 -25.03 1.82
N ALA A 74 -9.63 -25.23 0.68
CA ALA A 74 -8.31 -25.83 0.64
C ALA A 74 -7.27 -24.85 1.20
N SER A 75 -6.31 -25.32 2.01
CA SER A 75 -5.29 -24.47 2.64
C SER A 75 -3.85 -24.79 2.24
N THR A 76 -3.63 -25.89 1.52
CA THR A 76 -2.28 -26.39 1.13
C THR A 76 -2.34 -27.08 -0.23
N GLY A 77 -1.19 -27.22 -0.90
CA GLY A 77 -1.02 -27.91 -2.19
C GLY A 77 -1.46 -29.38 -2.21
N GLU A 78 -2.02 -29.83 -3.34
CA GLU A 78 -2.43 -31.24 -3.48
C GLU A 78 -1.24 -32.19 -3.49
N ALA A 79 -0.11 -31.79 -4.06
CA ALA A 79 1.09 -32.62 -4.06
C ALA A 79 1.74 -32.75 -2.67
N GLU A 80 1.26 -31.97 -1.68
CA GLU A 80 1.72 -32.00 -0.30
C GLU A 80 0.75 -32.75 0.62
N ALA A 81 -0.55 -32.46 0.51
CA ALA A 81 -1.58 -33.00 1.40
C ALA A 81 -2.46 -34.09 0.75
N GLY A 82 -2.33 -34.30 -0.56
CA GLY A 82 -3.17 -35.19 -1.35
C GLY A 82 -4.52 -34.58 -1.71
N TYR A 83 -5.39 -35.40 -2.30
CA TYR A 83 -6.73 -35.00 -2.72
C TYR A 83 -7.70 -34.99 -1.53
N THR A 84 -7.58 -33.97 -0.69
CA THR A 84 -8.32 -33.85 0.58
C THR A 84 -9.81 -33.52 0.39
N GLU A 85 -10.61 -33.80 1.41
CA GLU A 85 -12.04 -33.45 1.40
C GLU A 85 -12.27 -31.95 1.20
N ALA A 86 -11.45 -31.09 1.81
CA ALA A 86 -11.50 -29.64 1.64
C ALA A 86 -11.31 -29.21 0.17
N ARG A 87 -10.46 -29.91 -0.59
CA ARG A 87 -10.29 -29.68 -2.04
C ARG A 87 -11.52 -30.09 -2.82
N VAL A 88 -12.15 -31.22 -2.47
CA VAL A 88 -13.41 -31.64 -3.10
C VAL A 88 -14.52 -30.64 -2.81
N LYS A 89 -14.66 -30.18 -1.55
CA LYS A 89 -15.62 -29.13 -1.16
C LYS A 89 -15.35 -27.82 -1.93
N SER A 90 -14.09 -27.42 -2.07
CA SER A 90 -13.70 -26.25 -2.87
C SER A 90 -14.07 -26.39 -4.34
N GLN A 91 -13.87 -27.57 -4.94
CA GLN A 91 -14.27 -27.83 -6.32
C GLN A 91 -15.80 -27.72 -6.49
N MET A 92 -16.58 -28.15 -5.50
CA MET A 92 -18.04 -27.99 -5.51
C MET A 92 -18.43 -26.51 -5.37
N ALA A 93 -17.77 -25.74 -4.50
CA ALA A 93 -18.00 -24.30 -4.37
C ALA A 93 -17.68 -23.54 -5.67
N LEU A 94 -16.54 -23.83 -6.30
CA LEU A 94 -16.19 -23.26 -7.61
C LEU A 94 -17.18 -23.67 -8.71
N THR A 95 -17.61 -24.94 -8.73
CA THR A 95 -18.62 -25.41 -9.68
C THR A 95 -19.94 -24.65 -9.50
N HIS A 96 -20.38 -24.45 -8.26
CA HIS A 96 -21.57 -23.65 -7.93
C HIS A 96 -21.42 -22.21 -8.40
N HIS A 97 -20.29 -21.58 -8.08
CA HIS A 97 -19.95 -20.22 -8.53
C HIS A 97 -20.06 -20.05 -10.04
N VAL A 98 -19.41 -20.93 -10.81
CA VAL A 98 -19.44 -20.89 -12.28
C VAL A 98 -20.86 -21.09 -12.81
N ASN A 99 -21.62 -22.01 -12.23
CA ASN A 99 -23.02 -22.22 -12.63
C ASN A 99 -23.90 -20.99 -12.33
N CYS A 100 -23.70 -20.30 -11.20
CA CYS A 100 -24.42 -19.06 -10.87
C CYS A 100 -24.13 -17.93 -11.86
N LEU A 101 -22.90 -17.85 -12.37
CA LEU A 101 -22.53 -16.89 -13.42
C LEU A 101 -23.11 -17.24 -14.79
N ALA A 102 -23.53 -18.49 -14.99
CA ALA A 102 -24.16 -19.01 -16.21
C ALA A 102 -23.42 -18.62 -17.52
N PRO A 103 -22.10 -18.89 -17.65
CA PRO A 103 -21.39 -18.61 -18.89
C PRO A 103 -21.82 -19.56 -20.02
N ASP A 104 -21.61 -19.13 -21.27
CA ASP A 104 -21.81 -19.99 -22.45
C ASP A 104 -20.70 -21.06 -22.55
N ILE A 105 -19.53 -20.74 -22.00
CA ILE A 105 -18.36 -21.62 -21.92
C ILE A 105 -17.44 -21.21 -20.77
N ALA A 106 -16.85 -22.23 -20.11
CA ALA A 106 -15.83 -22.06 -19.09
C ALA A 106 -14.44 -22.45 -19.65
N LEU A 107 -13.40 -21.77 -19.19
CA LEU A 107 -12.00 -22.03 -19.54
C LEU A 107 -11.14 -22.13 -18.28
N CYS A 108 -10.56 -23.31 -18.06
CA CYS A 108 -9.53 -23.53 -17.06
C CYS A 108 -8.17 -23.11 -17.64
N ALA A 109 -7.65 -21.95 -17.21
CA ALA A 109 -6.45 -21.36 -17.80
C ALA A 109 -5.16 -22.12 -17.45
N SER A 110 -5.15 -22.89 -16.35
CA SER A 110 -4.05 -23.75 -15.92
C SER A 110 -4.57 -24.85 -14.98
N THR A 111 -4.47 -26.10 -15.41
CA THR A 111 -4.97 -27.29 -14.69
C THR A 111 -4.04 -27.75 -13.55
N PHE A 112 -2.83 -27.18 -13.49
CA PHE A 112 -1.81 -27.52 -12.50
C PHE A 112 -1.68 -26.49 -11.37
N GLU A 113 -2.47 -25.41 -11.37
CA GLU A 113 -2.58 -24.55 -10.18
C GLU A 113 -3.05 -25.36 -8.97
N GLY A 114 -2.57 -25.04 -7.77
CA GLY A 114 -2.92 -25.82 -6.59
C GLY A 114 -2.06 -27.05 -6.37
N PHE A 115 -0.96 -27.19 -7.11
CA PHE A 115 -0.03 -28.31 -6.92
C PHE A 115 0.72 -28.14 -5.60
N PHE A 116 1.26 -26.95 -5.35
CA PHE A 116 1.95 -26.58 -4.09
C PHE A 116 1.22 -25.46 -3.31
N ASP A 117 0.19 -24.87 -3.90
CA ASP A 117 -0.56 -23.75 -3.34
C ASP A 117 -2.03 -24.13 -3.08
N PRO A 118 -2.81 -23.26 -2.40
CA PRO A 118 -4.20 -23.56 -2.07
C PRO A 118 -5.19 -23.51 -3.24
N ALA A 119 -4.78 -23.15 -4.46
CA ALA A 119 -5.70 -23.06 -5.59
C ALA A 119 -6.37 -24.41 -5.90
N VAL A 120 -7.56 -24.31 -6.48
CA VAL A 120 -8.37 -25.46 -6.88
C VAL A 120 -8.92 -25.18 -8.26
N PRO A 121 -8.22 -25.61 -9.34
CA PRO A 121 -8.65 -25.33 -10.69
C PRO A 121 -9.96 -26.05 -11.01
N LEU A 122 -10.78 -25.45 -11.86
CA LEU A 122 -12.03 -26.07 -12.28
C LEU A 122 -11.75 -27.29 -13.18
N PHE A 123 -12.37 -28.42 -12.83
CA PHE A 123 -12.38 -29.65 -13.64
C PHE A 123 -13.82 -30.09 -13.94
N PRO A 124 -14.04 -30.78 -15.08
CA PRO A 124 -15.34 -31.33 -15.43
C PRO A 124 -15.89 -32.24 -14.32
N ASN A 125 -17.15 -32.04 -13.96
CA ASN A 125 -17.86 -32.88 -13.00
C ASN A 125 -19.37 -32.89 -13.33
N ALA A 126 -20.11 -33.81 -12.72
CA ALA A 126 -21.52 -34.04 -13.06
C ALA A 126 -22.47 -32.88 -12.68
N ALA A 127 -22.04 -31.92 -11.85
CA ALA A 127 -22.82 -30.74 -11.51
C ALA A 127 -22.51 -29.52 -12.40
N LEU A 128 -21.38 -29.50 -13.11
CA LEU A 128 -20.99 -28.39 -13.99
C LEU A 128 -21.91 -28.32 -15.21
N MET A 129 -22.51 -27.16 -15.45
CA MET A 129 -23.44 -26.93 -16.56
C MET A 129 -22.77 -26.49 -17.88
N PRO A 130 -21.89 -25.47 -17.88
CA PRO A 130 -21.28 -25.03 -19.13
C PRO A 130 -20.26 -26.06 -19.66
N PRO A 131 -20.05 -26.10 -20.98
CA PRO A 131 -18.90 -26.80 -21.54
C PRO A 131 -17.61 -26.21 -20.97
N LEU A 132 -16.60 -27.06 -20.74
CA LEU A 132 -15.32 -26.66 -20.14
C LEU A 132 -14.15 -27.00 -21.05
N ALA A 133 -13.36 -25.99 -21.37
CA ALA A 133 -12.07 -26.10 -22.06
C ALA A 133 -10.90 -25.90 -21.09
N ALA A 134 -9.70 -26.32 -21.48
CA ALA A 134 -8.47 -26.06 -20.73
C ALA A 134 -7.30 -25.68 -21.65
N ILE A 135 -6.35 -24.90 -21.13
CA ILE A 135 -5.08 -24.64 -21.80
C ILE A 135 -4.04 -25.69 -21.36
N PHE A 136 -3.44 -26.37 -22.32
CA PHE A 136 -2.35 -27.32 -22.15
C PHE A 136 -1.03 -26.68 -22.63
N TYR A 137 -0.12 -26.44 -21.69
CA TYR A 137 1.15 -25.78 -21.96
C TYR A 137 2.23 -26.79 -22.38
N ASP A 138 2.49 -27.79 -21.55
CA ASP A 138 3.43 -28.89 -21.79
C ASP A 138 3.23 -29.99 -20.73
N ALA A 139 3.89 -31.13 -20.93
CA ALA A 139 4.02 -32.20 -19.96
C ALA A 139 5.49 -32.43 -19.53
N ILE A 140 6.30 -31.38 -19.44
CA ILE A 140 7.74 -31.47 -19.10
C ILE A 140 7.94 -32.24 -17.77
N PRO A 141 7.21 -31.96 -16.67
CA PRO A 141 7.37 -32.74 -15.44
C PRO A 141 7.08 -34.24 -15.61
N TYR A 142 6.18 -34.61 -16.53
CA TYR A 142 5.88 -36.01 -16.83
C TYR A 142 6.93 -36.66 -17.74
N ARG A 143 7.57 -35.91 -18.64
CA ARG A 143 8.68 -36.41 -19.47
C ARG A 143 9.95 -36.65 -18.66
N TYR A 144 10.15 -35.90 -17.58
CA TYR A 144 11.32 -35.98 -16.70
C TYR A 144 10.92 -36.24 -15.23
N LYS A 145 10.14 -37.31 -14.99
CA LYS A 145 9.53 -37.63 -13.69
C LYS A 145 10.55 -37.72 -12.57
N GLU A 146 11.69 -38.34 -12.85
CA GLU A 146 12.81 -38.51 -11.92
C GLU A 146 13.44 -37.18 -11.48
N ARG A 147 13.25 -36.11 -12.26
CA ARG A 147 13.74 -34.77 -11.93
C ARG A 147 12.72 -33.97 -11.12
N TYR A 148 11.47 -33.94 -11.58
CA TYR A 148 10.43 -33.03 -11.06
C TYR A 148 9.41 -33.67 -10.11
N LEU A 149 9.19 -34.98 -10.20
CA LEU A 149 8.14 -35.71 -9.48
C LEU A 149 8.76 -36.79 -8.58
N ARG A 150 9.64 -36.36 -7.68
CA ARG A 150 10.49 -37.26 -6.86
C ARG A 150 9.69 -37.95 -5.76
N ARG A 151 8.68 -37.27 -5.21
CA ARG A 151 7.80 -37.85 -4.20
C ARG A 151 6.68 -38.61 -4.89
N LYS A 152 6.32 -39.78 -4.35
CA LYS A 152 5.20 -40.58 -4.87
C LYS A 152 3.91 -39.76 -4.98
N LEU A 153 3.62 -38.92 -3.99
CA LEU A 153 2.41 -38.08 -3.99
C LEU A 153 2.42 -37.03 -5.12
N GLU A 154 3.58 -36.43 -5.44
CA GLU A 154 3.71 -35.51 -6.57
C GLU A 154 3.43 -36.23 -7.88
N LEU A 155 4.02 -37.42 -8.06
CA LEU A 155 3.79 -38.25 -9.24
C LEU A 155 2.33 -38.64 -9.38
N ASP A 156 1.74 -39.24 -8.34
CA ASP A 156 0.34 -39.70 -8.33
C ASP A 156 -0.61 -38.51 -8.62
N THR A 157 -0.34 -37.33 -8.04
CA THR A 157 -1.12 -36.10 -8.27
C THR A 157 -0.99 -35.62 -9.72
N TYR A 158 0.22 -35.55 -10.25
CA TYR A 158 0.46 -35.07 -11.60
C TYR A 158 -0.19 -36.01 -12.63
N GLU A 159 0.00 -37.33 -12.49
CA GLU A 159 -0.60 -38.32 -13.39
C GLU A 159 -2.12 -38.27 -13.34
N ARG A 160 -2.71 -38.13 -12.14
CA ARG A 160 -4.16 -37.96 -11.97
C ARG A 160 -4.69 -36.75 -12.75
N ARG A 161 -4.07 -35.57 -12.59
CA ARG A 161 -4.47 -34.34 -13.29
C ARG A 161 -4.20 -34.40 -14.79
N LEU A 162 -3.07 -34.97 -15.22
CA LEU A 162 -2.77 -35.18 -16.63
C LEU A 162 -3.83 -36.05 -17.30
N ASN A 163 -4.19 -37.18 -16.67
CA ASN A 163 -5.24 -38.07 -17.17
C ASN A 163 -6.62 -37.39 -17.21
N GLN A 164 -6.93 -36.49 -16.27
CA GLN A 164 -8.18 -35.72 -16.28
C GLN A 164 -8.31 -34.77 -17.48
N HIS A 165 -7.23 -34.44 -18.20
CA HIS A 165 -7.34 -33.64 -19.42
C HIS A 165 -8.22 -34.29 -20.50
N SER A 166 -8.35 -35.63 -20.48
CA SER A 166 -9.24 -36.37 -21.37
C SER A 166 -10.73 -36.07 -21.16
N THR A 167 -11.09 -35.45 -20.04
CA THR A 167 -12.48 -35.13 -19.67
C THR A 167 -12.93 -33.75 -20.15
N PHE A 168 -12.01 -32.88 -20.56
CA PHE A 168 -12.35 -31.56 -21.09
C PHE A 168 -12.93 -31.69 -22.50
N GLU A 169 -13.89 -30.83 -22.84
CA GLU A 169 -14.53 -30.87 -24.17
C GLU A 169 -13.58 -30.39 -25.28
N LYS A 170 -12.64 -29.51 -24.93
CA LYS A 170 -11.62 -28.96 -25.82
C LYS A 170 -10.34 -28.65 -25.04
N LEU A 171 -9.19 -28.96 -25.64
CA LEU A 171 -7.88 -28.49 -25.17
C LEU A 171 -7.38 -27.39 -26.12
N LEU A 172 -6.89 -26.30 -25.56
CA LEU A 172 -6.15 -25.27 -26.27
C LEU A 172 -4.67 -25.48 -25.98
N SER A 173 -3.79 -25.30 -26.97
CA SER A 173 -2.36 -25.57 -26.84
C SER A 173 -1.54 -24.40 -27.37
N ILE A 174 -0.38 -24.16 -26.75
CA ILE A 174 0.46 -22.98 -27.03
C ILE A 174 1.43 -23.17 -28.20
N SER A 175 1.55 -24.38 -28.73
CA SER A 175 2.44 -24.75 -29.84
C SER A 175 1.96 -26.03 -30.51
N ASP A 176 2.49 -26.32 -31.71
CA ASP A 176 2.20 -27.59 -32.38
C ASP A 176 2.83 -28.77 -31.63
N PHE A 177 4.01 -28.57 -31.03
CA PHE A 177 4.66 -29.52 -30.15
C PHE A 177 3.75 -29.88 -28.97
N SER A 178 3.23 -28.89 -28.24
CA SER A 178 2.36 -29.13 -27.08
C SER A 178 1.04 -29.77 -27.49
N LEU A 179 0.48 -29.42 -28.66
CA LEU A 179 -0.70 -30.08 -29.22
C LEU A 179 -0.45 -31.57 -29.50
N ASN A 180 0.70 -31.89 -30.10
CA ASN A 180 1.07 -33.26 -30.44
C ASN A 180 1.39 -34.06 -29.17
N GLU A 181 2.04 -33.44 -28.19
CA GLU A 181 2.29 -34.03 -26.88
C GLU A 181 0.97 -34.35 -26.15
N ALA A 182 0.00 -33.44 -26.17
CA ALA A 182 -1.33 -33.70 -25.60
C ALA A 182 -2.01 -34.89 -26.29
N LYS A 183 -1.96 -34.99 -27.63
CA LYS A 183 -2.53 -36.12 -28.38
C LYS A 183 -1.85 -37.45 -28.07
N GLU A 184 -0.54 -37.43 -27.85
CA GLU A 184 0.25 -38.62 -27.49
C GLU A 184 -0.11 -39.12 -26.08
N LEU A 185 -0.15 -38.20 -25.10
CA LEU A 185 -0.30 -38.55 -23.69
C LEU A 185 -1.77 -38.70 -23.24
N ILE A 186 -2.70 -37.97 -23.88
CA ILE A 186 -4.10 -37.86 -23.47
C ILE A 186 -5.00 -38.42 -24.58
N GLN A 187 -5.31 -39.71 -24.50
CA GLN A 187 -6.13 -40.40 -25.49
C GLN A 187 -7.53 -39.77 -25.61
N GLY A 188 -7.98 -39.57 -26.85
CA GLY A 188 -9.31 -39.03 -27.15
C GLY A 188 -9.43 -37.50 -27.01
N SER A 189 -8.33 -36.80 -26.69
CA SER A 189 -8.33 -35.34 -26.58
C SER A 189 -8.64 -34.65 -27.92
N ARG A 190 -9.43 -33.56 -27.85
CA ARG A 190 -9.71 -32.67 -28.99
C ARG A 190 -8.95 -31.37 -28.78
N GLY A 191 -7.77 -31.26 -29.39
CA GLY A 191 -6.89 -30.10 -29.22
C GLY A 191 -6.95 -29.10 -30.38
N THR A 192 -6.71 -27.83 -30.09
CA THR A 192 -6.44 -26.77 -31.08
C THR A 192 -5.21 -25.99 -30.65
N ASN A 193 -4.30 -25.74 -31.60
CA ASN A 193 -3.16 -24.86 -31.38
C ASN A 193 -3.66 -23.41 -31.47
N ILE A 194 -3.58 -22.68 -30.37
CA ILE A 194 -3.88 -21.25 -30.29
C ILE A 194 -2.61 -20.40 -30.33
N SER A 195 -1.44 -21.04 -30.24
CA SER A 195 -0.13 -20.41 -30.16
C SER A 195 0.08 -19.60 -28.86
N ALA A 196 1.14 -18.79 -28.83
CA ALA A 196 1.39 -17.78 -27.82
C ALA A 196 1.78 -16.45 -28.49
N GLY A 197 1.80 -15.36 -27.70
CA GLY A 197 2.10 -14.02 -28.22
C GLY A 197 3.22 -13.32 -27.45
N VAL A 198 3.80 -12.29 -28.08
CA VAL A 198 4.66 -11.31 -27.39
C VAL A 198 3.80 -10.24 -26.75
N SER A 199 4.13 -9.86 -25.51
CA SER A 199 3.41 -8.83 -24.76
C SER A 199 3.39 -7.49 -25.52
N LEU A 200 2.24 -6.82 -25.54
CA LEU A 200 2.14 -5.48 -26.14
C LEU A 200 3.06 -4.47 -25.40
N HIS A 201 3.20 -4.61 -24.08
CA HIS A 201 4.08 -3.74 -23.28
C HIS A 201 5.54 -3.86 -23.74
N PHE A 202 6.00 -5.08 -24.02
CA PHE A 202 7.33 -5.31 -24.57
C PHE A 202 7.49 -4.65 -25.95
N LEU A 203 6.49 -4.76 -26.82
CA LEU A 203 6.52 -4.13 -28.15
C LEU A 203 6.50 -2.59 -28.08
N ASP A 204 5.71 -2.03 -27.17
CA ASP A 204 5.63 -0.58 -26.93
C ASP A 204 6.96 -0.04 -26.41
N LEU A 205 7.56 -0.69 -25.41
CA LEU A 205 8.90 -0.36 -24.92
C LEU A 205 9.96 -0.51 -26.01
N LEU A 206 9.89 -1.55 -26.83
CA LEU A 206 10.84 -1.78 -27.92
C LEU A 206 10.81 -0.63 -28.95
N SER A 207 9.61 -0.11 -29.23
CA SER A 207 9.38 0.99 -30.17
C SER A 207 9.79 2.37 -29.63
N THR A 208 9.75 2.55 -28.31
CA THR A 208 10.02 3.84 -27.64
C THR A 208 11.43 3.96 -27.06
N ASP A 209 12.13 2.85 -26.83
CA ASP A 209 13.50 2.88 -26.30
C ASP A 209 14.51 3.29 -27.38
N ALA A 210 15.03 4.52 -27.24
CA ALA A 210 16.03 5.12 -28.11
C ALA A 210 17.46 4.58 -27.90
N TYR A 211 17.61 3.46 -27.18
CA TYR A 211 18.91 2.83 -26.97
C TYR A 211 19.51 2.35 -28.29
N GLU A 212 20.69 2.90 -28.61
CA GLU A 212 21.56 2.47 -29.69
C GLU A 212 22.78 1.74 -29.09
N PRO A 213 23.12 0.52 -29.57
CA PRO A 213 24.31 -0.20 -29.11
C PRO A 213 25.60 0.59 -29.39
N SER A 214 26.56 0.54 -28.46
CA SER A 214 27.90 1.11 -28.68
C SER A 214 28.72 0.22 -29.61
N GLU A 215 29.45 0.80 -30.57
CA GLU A 215 30.36 0.06 -31.47
C GLU A 215 31.61 -0.49 -30.74
N ASP A 216 31.90 -0.02 -29.52
CA ASP A 216 33.15 -0.29 -28.78
C ASP A 216 33.04 -1.42 -27.72
N SER A 217 31.95 -2.20 -27.71
CA SER A 217 31.79 -3.30 -26.75
C SER A 217 32.44 -4.60 -27.23
N ARG A 218 33.05 -5.35 -26.29
CA ARG A 218 33.42 -6.76 -26.50
C ARG A 218 32.21 -7.56 -26.96
N LYS A 219 32.45 -8.65 -27.71
CA LYS A 219 31.36 -9.52 -28.16
C LYS A 219 30.63 -10.11 -26.96
N SER A 220 29.32 -10.29 -27.05
CA SER A 220 28.51 -10.77 -25.95
C SER A 220 27.55 -11.89 -26.35
N VAL A 221 27.59 -12.96 -25.56
CA VAL A 221 26.65 -14.07 -25.63
C VAL A 221 25.84 -14.06 -24.34
N VAL A 222 24.52 -14.02 -24.46
CA VAL A 222 23.65 -13.76 -23.31
C VAL A 222 22.68 -14.91 -23.12
N TYR A 223 22.53 -15.35 -21.87
CA TYR A 223 21.46 -16.25 -21.45
C TYR A 223 20.51 -15.50 -20.51
N ILE A 224 19.21 -15.62 -20.76
CA ILE A 224 18.14 -14.99 -19.97
C ILE A 224 17.15 -16.08 -19.53
N GLY A 225 16.93 -16.19 -18.23
CA GLY A 225 15.92 -17.08 -17.66
C GLY A 225 16.41 -17.87 -16.44
N ALA A 226 15.52 -18.58 -15.77
CA ALA A 226 15.86 -19.34 -14.56
C ALA A 226 16.91 -20.44 -14.81
N LEU A 227 17.62 -20.88 -13.77
CA LEU A 227 18.61 -21.97 -13.85
C LEU A 227 18.02 -23.36 -13.55
N ASP A 228 16.76 -23.59 -13.93
CA ASP A 228 16.15 -24.91 -13.80
C ASP A 228 16.83 -25.93 -14.73
N TRP A 229 16.98 -27.18 -14.30
CA TRP A 229 17.74 -28.22 -15.02
C TRP A 229 17.34 -28.34 -16.50
N ARG A 230 16.04 -28.26 -16.85
CA ARG A 230 15.62 -28.36 -18.26
C ARG A 230 16.18 -27.25 -19.14
N LYS A 231 16.64 -26.13 -18.58
CA LYS A 231 17.23 -25.02 -19.31
C LYS A 231 18.66 -25.33 -19.78
N ASN A 232 19.27 -26.39 -19.24
CA ASN A 232 20.54 -26.96 -19.70
C ASN A 232 21.67 -25.91 -19.76
N VAL A 233 21.72 -25.01 -18.78
CA VAL A 233 22.71 -23.91 -18.73
C VAL A 233 24.12 -24.47 -18.52
N GLU A 234 24.24 -25.66 -17.93
CA GLU A 234 25.50 -26.37 -17.71
C GLU A 234 26.25 -26.76 -18.98
N ILE A 235 25.60 -26.71 -20.15
CA ILE A 235 26.25 -26.96 -21.43
C ILE A 235 27.10 -25.77 -21.90
N ILE A 236 26.77 -24.56 -21.43
CA ILE A 236 27.37 -23.32 -21.93
C ILE A 236 28.87 -23.25 -21.62
N PRO A 237 29.36 -23.50 -20.38
CA PRO A 237 30.80 -23.50 -20.11
C PRO A 237 31.55 -24.53 -20.99
N LYS A 238 30.95 -25.70 -21.22
CA LYS A 238 31.53 -26.76 -22.07
C LYS A 238 31.66 -26.32 -23.53
N ALA A 239 30.66 -25.61 -24.05
CA ALA A 239 30.73 -25.05 -25.41
C ALA A 239 31.78 -23.93 -25.50
N PHE A 240 31.82 -23.03 -24.52
CA PHE A 240 32.82 -21.96 -24.47
C PHE A 240 34.26 -22.48 -24.45
N ALA A 241 34.52 -23.58 -23.74
CA ALA A 241 35.83 -24.23 -23.71
C ALA A 241 36.29 -24.71 -25.10
N LEU A 242 35.36 -25.00 -26.01
CA LEU A 242 35.64 -25.49 -27.35
C LEU A 242 35.86 -24.37 -28.37
N LEU A 243 35.53 -23.11 -28.05
CA LEU A 243 35.77 -21.97 -28.93
C LEU A 243 37.27 -21.74 -29.16
N SER A 244 37.62 -21.16 -30.30
CA SER A 244 38.98 -20.70 -30.61
C SER A 244 39.47 -19.73 -29.54
N LYS A 245 40.78 -19.77 -29.25
CA LYS A 245 41.39 -18.94 -28.19
C LYS A 245 41.06 -17.46 -28.35
N GLN A 246 41.11 -16.94 -29.59
CA GLN A 246 40.78 -15.56 -29.87
C GLN A 246 39.33 -15.22 -29.48
N LEU A 247 38.35 -16.03 -29.87
CA LEU A 247 36.95 -15.79 -29.50
C LEU A 247 36.72 -15.94 -27.99
N ARG A 248 37.37 -16.90 -27.32
CA ARG A 248 37.29 -17.03 -25.85
C ARG A 248 37.80 -15.80 -25.12
N ASP A 249 38.88 -15.20 -25.62
CA ASP A 249 39.53 -14.05 -24.99
C ASP A 249 38.77 -12.74 -25.29
N ASP A 250 37.97 -12.68 -26.37
CA ASP A 250 37.27 -11.47 -26.86
C ASP A 250 35.75 -11.46 -26.60
N THR A 251 35.19 -12.54 -26.05
CA THR A 251 33.73 -12.69 -25.85
C THR A 251 33.38 -12.78 -24.36
N ASP A 252 32.37 -12.02 -23.95
CA ASP A 252 31.77 -12.08 -22.63
C ASP A 252 30.52 -12.99 -22.66
N PHE A 253 30.34 -13.81 -21.63
CA PHE A 253 29.10 -14.53 -21.36
C PHE A 253 28.33 -13.83 -20.26
N ILE A 254 27.10 -13.39 -20.56
CA ILE A 254 26.23 -12.68 -19.63
C ILE A 254 25.11 -13.63 -19.18
N LEU A 255 25.07 -13.88 -17.87
CA LEU A 255 24.03 -14.65 -17.19
C LEU A 255 23.04 -13.67 -16.55
N ALA A 256 21.85 -13.52 -17.12
CA ALA A 256 20.84 -12.56 -16.68
C ALA A 256 19.60 -13.25 -16.06
N GLY A 257 19.18 -12.78 -14.90
CA GLY A 257 17.99 -13.24 -14.20
C GLY A 257 18.18 -13.35 -12.68
N ASP A 258 17.06 -13.60 -11.98
CA ASP A 258 17.06 -13.82 -10.54
C ASP A 258 17.41 -15.29 -10.24
N HIS A 259 18.66 -15.52 -9.84
CA HIS A 259 19.23 -16.86 -9.68
C HIS A 259 19.64 -17.13 -8.24
N PRO A 260 19.35 -18.32 -7.69
CA PRO A 260 19.95 -18.75 -6.43
C PRO A 260 21.48 -18.77 -6.51
N GLN A 261 22.15 -18.11 -5.56
CA GLN A 261 23.62 -18.02 -5.54
C GLN A 261 24.33 -19.37 -5.69
N PRO A 262 23.89 -20.48 -5.06
CA PRO A 262 24.55 -21.77 -5.24
C PRO A 262 24.62 -22.26 -6.71
N LEU A 263 23.57 -22.00 -7.50
CA LEU A 263 23.54 -22.40 -8.91
C LEU A 263 24.46 -21.51 -9.77
N VAL A 264 24.59 -20.24 -9.41
CA VAL A 264 25.56 -19.33 -10.02
C VAL A 264 26.99 -19.76 -9.70
N ASP A 265 27.24 -20.18 -8.46
CA ASP A 265 28.54 -20.68 -8.02
C ASP A 265 28.93 -21.98 -8.76
N GLU A 266 27.97 -22.88 -9.00
CA GLU A 266 28.18 -24.10 -9.81
C GLU A 266 28.61 -23.77 -11.25
N ILE A 267 27.94 -22.81 -11.90
CA ILE A 267 28.31 -22.35 -13.24
C ILE A 267 29.70 -21.70 -13.22
N SER A 268 29.97 -20.87 -12.20
CA SER A 268 31.25 -20.17 -12.05
C SER A 268 32.42 -21.13 -11.81
N ALA A 269 32.20 -22.18 -11.01
CA ALA A 269 33.17 -23.24 -10.78
C ALA A 269 33.44 -24.03 -12.07
N ALA A 270 32.39 -24.45 -12.79
CA ALA A 270 32.54 -25.14 -14.07
C ALA A 270 33.28 -24.27 -15.12
N TRP A 271 33.02 -22.96 -15.12
CA TRP A 271 33.73 -22.00 -15.96
C TRP A 271 35.23 -21.95 -15.63
N ALA A 272 35.58 -21.85 -14.35
CA ALA A 272 36.96 -21.82 -13.88
C ALA A 272 37.71 -23.14 -14.12
N ASP A 273 37.07 -24.28 -13.87
CA ASP A 273 37.64 -25.62 -14.03
C ASP A 273 38.00 -25.92 -15.50
N LEU A 274 37.25 -25.34 -16.44
CA LEU A 274 37.53 -25.43 -17.88
C LEU A 274 38.60 -24.43 -18.36
N GLY A 275 39.19 -23.64 -17.45
CA GLY A 275 40.24 -22.68 -17.74
C GLY A 275 39.76 -21.44 -18.50
N LEU A 276 38.46 -21.11 -18.42
CA LEU A 276 37.89 -19.93 -19.06
C LEU A 276 38.19 -18.65 -18.24
N PRO A 277 38.36 -17.48 -18.90
CA PRO A 277 38.67 -16.25 -18.18
C PRO A 277 37.56 -15.86 -17.21
N PRO A 278 37.82 -15.71 -15.89
CA PRO A 278 36.80 -15.31 -14.91
C PRO A 278 36.20 -13.95 -15.22
N SER A 279 36.99 -13.05 -15.80
CA SER A 279 36.55 -11.71 -16.21
C SER A 279 35.50 -11.72 -17.33
N SER A 280 35.38 -12.80 -18.08
CA SER A 280 34.42 -12.93 -19.20
C SER A 280 33.05 -13.44 -18.75
N LEU A 281 32.90 -13.97 -17.53
CA LEU A 281 31.60 -14.34 -16.96
C LEU A 281 31.00 -13.12 -16.26
N LYS A 282 29.86 -12.62 -16.75
CA LYS A 282 29.15 -11.47 -16.21
C LYS A 282 27.80 -11.90 -15.65
N GLN A 283 27.56 -11.60 -14.38
CA GLN A 283 26.24 -11.80 -13.77
C GLN A 283 25.43 -10.49 -13.83
N ARG A 284 24.16 -10.63 -14.20
CA ARG A 284 23.12 -9.60 -14.05
C ARG A 284 21.97 -10.24 -13.28
N GLY A 285 21.54 -9.57 -12.20
CA GLY A 285 20.42 -10.04 -11.40
C GLY A 285 19.08 -9.92 -12.14
N LEU A 286 18.00 -9.74 -11.39
CA LEU A 286 16.72 -9.37 -11.98
C LEU A 286 16.87 -8.07 -12.79
N VAL A 287 16.33 -8.07 -14.02
CA VAL A 287 16.36 -6.92 -14.93
C VAL A 287 14.93 -6.45 -15.21
N SER A 288 14.75 -5.14 -15.34
CA SER A 288 13.49 -4.55 -15.80
C SER A 288 13.21 -4.88 -17.27
N ASP A 289 11.96 -4.73 -17.74
CA ASP A 289 11.61 -4.99 -19.14
C ASP A 289 12.37 -4.06 -20.12
N ARG A 290 12.69 -2.83 -19.71
CA ARG A 290 13.58 -1.92 -20.48
C ARG A 290 15.01 -2.44 -20.55
N GLU A 291 15.58 -2.88 -19.43
CA GLU A 291 16.93 -3.46 -19.42
C GLU A 291 16.98 -4.78 -20.21
N LEU A 292 15.92 -5.58 -20.15
CA LEU A 292 15.77 -6.79 -20.94
C LEU A 292 15.83 -6.49 -22.44
N ILE A 293 15.09 -5.48 -22.91
CA ILE A 293 15.15 -5.02 -24.31
C ILE A 293 16.56 -4.57 -24.69
N ARG A 294 17.25 -3.82 -23.82
CA ARG A 294 18.63 -3.37 -24.06
C ARG A 294 19.61 -4.53 -24.12
N LEU A 295 19.43 -5.54 -23.26
CA LEU A 295 20.22 -6.78 -23.30
C LEU A 295 20.00 -7.52 -24.62
N TYR A 296 18.75 -7.66 -25.09
CA TYR A 296 18.49 -8.24 -26.40
C TYR A 296 19.17 -7.44 -27.52
N LYS A 297 18.98 -6.11 -27.57
CA LYS A 297 19.52 -5.23 -28.63
C LYS A 297 21.06 -5.19 -28.68
N SER A 298 21.71 -5.30 -27.52
CA SER A 298 23.18 -5.21 -27.41
C SER A 298 23.91 -6.55 -27.53
N ALA A 299 23.20 -7.67 -27.41
CA ALA A 299 23.79 -9.00 -27.52
C ALA A 299 24.18 -9.35 -28.96
N ASP A 300 25.30 -10.05 -29.15
CA ASP A 300 25.61 -10.67 -30.44
C ASP A 300 24.83 -11.98 -30.64
N ILE A 301 24.59 -12.70 -29.53
CA ILE A 301 23.90 -13.99 -29.51
C ILE A 301 23.07 -14.12 -28.23
N ILE A 302 21.82 -14.55 -28.35
CA ILE A 302 21.02 -15.06 -27.25
C ILE A 302 21.05 -16.59 -27.25
N LEU A 303 21.27 -17.21 -26.09
CA LEU A 303 21.26 -18.67 -25.94
C LEU A 303 19.93 -19.15 -25.32
N GLN A 304 19.37 -20.20 -25.93
CA GLN A 304 18.27 -20.97 -25.34
C GLN A 304 18.57 -22.47 -25.44
N PRO A 305 19.48 -23.01 -24.60
CA PRO A 305 20.02 -24.36 -24.75
C PRO A 305 19.12 -25.46 -24.15
N SER A 306 17.86 -25.15 -23.85
CA SER A 306 16.93 -26.01 -23.11
C SER A 306 16.83 -27.44 -23.68
N HIS A 307 16.74 -28.43 -22.80
CA HIS A 307 16.36 -29.80 -23.14
C HIS A 307 14.93 -29.88 -23.68
N MET A 308 14.03 -29.03 -23.18
CA MET A 308 12.65 -28.95 -23.64
C MET A 308 11.99 -27.62 -23.23
N GLU A 309 11.14 -27.11 -24.12
CA GLU A 309 10.26 -25.95 -23.90
C GLU A 309 8.89 -26.21 -24.54
N GLY A 310 7.82 -25.75 -23.89
CA GLY A 310 6.47 -25.76 -24.47
C GLY A 310 6.25 -24.67 -25.54
N PHE A 311 7.10 -23.64 -25.60
CA PHE A 311 7.06 -22.60 -26.64
C PHE A 311 8.45 -22.03 -26.97
N GLY A 312 8.90 -20.99 -26.25
CA GLY A 312 10.18 -20.32 -26.54
C GLY A 312 10.09 -18.79 -26.53
N LEU A 313 9.49 -18.18 -25.50
CA LEU A 313 9.25 -16.74 -25.45
C LEU A 313 10.54 -15.92 -25.56
N THR A 314 11.60 -16.32 -24.84
CA THR A 314 12.91 -15.65 -24.87
C THR A 314 13.52 -15.63 -26.29
N ALA A 315 13.47 -16.75 -27.01
CA ALA A 315 13.88 -16.80 -28.41
C ALA A 315 13.02 -15.88 -29.29
N LEU A 316 11.70 -15.87 -29.09
CA LEU A 316 10.79 -15.03 -29.84
C LEU A 316 11.08 -13.53 -29.61
N GLU A 317 11.21 -13.10 -28.36
CA GLU A 317 11.54 -11.71 -27.98
C GLU A 317 12.87 -11.25 -28.57
N ALA A 318 13.91 -12.10 -28.50
CA ALA A 318 15.21 -11.83 -29.07
C ALA A 318 15.17 -11.68 -30.61
N LEU A 319 14.47 -12.58 -31.31
CA LEU A 319 14.31 -12.49 -32.76
C LEU A 319 13.51 -11.24 -33.17
N ILE A 320 12.53 -10.83 -32.36
CA ILE A 320 11.79 -9.58 -32.58
C ILE A 320 12.69 -8.35 -32.40
N CYS A 321 13.61 -8.39 -31.45
CA CYS A 321 14.65 -7.35 -31.30
C CYS A 321 15.68 -7.34 -32.45
N GLY A 322 15.66 -8.35 -33.33
CA GLY A 322 16.60 -8.51 -34.44
C GLY A 322 17.91 -9.21 -34.05
N THR A 323 17.93 -9.87 -32.90
CA THR A 323 19.12 -10.49 -32.33
C THR A 323 19.20 -11.97 -32.71
N PRO A 324 20.37 -12.48 -33.15
CA PRO A 324 20.55 -13.91 -33.38
C PRO A 324 20.30 -14.74 -32.11
N VAL A 325 19.62 -15.87 -32.27
CA VAL A 325 19.34 -16.82 -31.19
C VAL A 325 19.98 -18.15 -31.53
N ILE A 326 20.73 -18.77 -30.64
CA ILE A 326 21.10 -20.19 -30.77
C ILE A 326 20.25 -20.98 -29.78
N ALA A 327 19.38 -21.85 -30.30
CA ALA A 327 18.46 -22.64 -29.51
C ALA A 327 18.60 -24.14 -29.77
N SER A 328 18.22 -24.96 -28.79
CA SER A 328 18.17 -26.40 -28.98
C SER A 328 17.12 -26.81 -30.01
N ASN A 329 17.41 -27.85 -30.80
CA ASN A 329 16.44 -28.51 -31.67
C ASN A 329 15.54 -29.48 -30.87
N ALA A 330 14.85 -28.96 -29.86
CA ALA A 330 14.03 -29.75 -28.94
C ALA A 330 12.79 -28.98 -28.48
N GLY A 331 11.71 -29.73 -28.20
CA GLY A 331 10.42 -29.14 -27.83
C GLY A 331 9.86 -28.24 -28.94
N ALA A 332 9.26 -27.12 -28.54
CA ALA A 332 8.69 -26.13 -29.45
C ALA A 332 9.71 -25.12 -30.02
N LEU A 333 10.97 -25.14 -29.60
CA LEU A 333 11.98 -24.17 -30.05
C LEU A 333 12.16 -24.09 -31.58
N PRO A 334 12.13 -25.21 -32.33
CA PRO A 334 12.22 -25.16 -33.80
C PRO A 334 11.05 -24.40 -34.46
N GLU A 335 9.87 -24.39 -33.85
CA GLU A 335 8.69 -23.67 -34.36
C GLU A 335 8.87 -22.15 -34.30
N VAL A 336 9.65 -21.66 -33.32
CA VAL A 336 9.94 -20.23 -33.13
C VAL A 336 11.14 -19.79 -33.97
N VAL A 337 12.25 -20.53 -33.90
CA VAL A 337 13.53 -20.11 -34.49
C VAL A 337 13.57 -20.22 -36.01
N GLN A 338 12.93 -21.25 -36.59
CA GLN A 338 12.72 -21.45 -38.04
C GLN A 338 13.96 -21.28 -38.96
N ILE A 339 15.17 -21.32 -38.39
CA ILE A 339 16.44 -21.14 -39.10
C ILE A 339 17.40 -22.22 -38.58
N ASP A 340 17.68 -23.23 -39.41
CA ASP A 340 18.47 -24.40 -39.02
C ASP A 340 19.89 -24.06 -38.57
N GLU A 341 20.50 -22.99 -39.10
CA GLU A 341 21.83 -22.54 -38.68
C GLU A 341 21.87 -22.00 -37.24
N MET A 342 20.71 -21.74 -36.65
CA MET A 342 20.53 -21.28 -35.28
C MET A 342 20.09 -22.43 -34.34
N LEU A 343 19.96 -23.65 -34.86
CA LEU A 343 19.58 -24.83 -34.08
C LEU A 343 20.77 -25.78 -33.85
N PHE A 344 20.78 -26.46 -32.70
CA PHE A 344 21.78 -27.46 -32.31
C PHE A 344 21.19 -28.61 -31.47
N ASP A 345 21.86 -29.78 -31.41
CA ASP A 345 21.46 -30.86 -30.49
C ASP A 345 21.71 -30.45 -29.02
N PRO A 346 20.68 -30.45 -28.13
CA PRO A 346 20.84 -30.10 -26.72
C PRO A 346 21.87 -30.93 -25.94
N ASN A 347 22.33 -32.05 -26.49
CA ASN A 347 23.36 -32.91 -25.87
C ASN A 347 24.76 -32.67 -26.45
N SER A 348 24.94 -31.73 -27.37
CA SER A 348 26.20 -31.50 -28.09
C SER A 348 26.80 -30.11 -27.79
N PRO A 349 27.69 -30.00 -26.77
CA PRO A 349 28.44 -28.78 -26.53
C PRO A 349 29.26 -28.34 -27.75
N LYS A 350 29.68 -29.31 -28.58
CA LYS A 350 30.44 -29.07 -29.80
C LYS A 350 29.60 -28.35 -30.84
N GLU A 351 28.38 -28.78 -31.11
CA GLU A 351 27.51 -28.08 -32.07
C GLU A 351 27.17 -26.67 -31.57
N LEU A 352 26.90 -26.51 -30.27
CA LEU A 352 26.69 -25.18 -29.68
C LEU A 352 27.90 -24.26 -29.92
N ALA A 353 29.12 -24.75 -29.67
CA ALA A 353 30.34 -24.01 -29.93
C ALA A 353 30.48 -23.65 -31.42
N GLU A 354 30.25 -24.60 -32.33
CA GLU A 354 30.30 -24.37 -33.78
C GLU A 354 29.30 -23.29 -34.24
N ARG A 355 28.09 -23.26 -33.67
CA ARG A 355 27.11 -22.19 -33.94
C ARG A 355 27.57 -20.84 -33.41
N ILE A 356 28.09 -20.78 -32.19
CA ILE A 356 28.63 -19.55 -31.60
C ILE A 356 29.76 -19.01 -32.47
N GLU A 357 30.73 -19.86 -32.84
CA GLU A 357 31.84 -19.44 -33.71
C GLU A 357 31.35 -18.96 -35.07
N HIS A 358 30.40 -19.66 -35.68
CA HIS A 358 29.87 -19.29 -36.99
C HIS A 358 29.26 -17.88 -36.98
N ILE A 359 28.44 -17.57 -35.98
CA ILE A 359 27.79 -16.26 -35.85
C ILE A 359 28.82 -15.17 -35.51
N LEU A 360 29.67 -15.40 -34.51
CA LEU A 360 30.69 -14.42 -34.10
C LEU A 360 31.79 -14.20 -35.16
N ALA A 361 32.00 -15.15 -36.08
CA ALA A 361 32.92 -15.01 -37.21
C ALA A 361 32.34 -14.18 -38.38
N GLY A 362 31.13 -13.66 -38.24
CA GLY A 362 30.52 -12.74 -39.22
C GLY A 362 29.52 -13.39 -40.18
N ALA A 363 28.89 -14.51 -39.81
CA ALA A 363 27.79 -15.05 -40.58
C ALA A 363 26.67 -14.01 -40.74
N ASN A 364 26.33 -13.68 -41.99
CA ASN A 364 25.31 -12.66 -42.27
C ASN A 364 23.90 -13.24 -42.15
N LEU A 365 23.44 -13.45 -40.90
CA LEU A 365 22.07 -13.89 -40.59
C LEU A 365 21.06 -12.74 -40.56
N LYS A 366 21.51 -11.48 -40.58
CA LYS A 366 20.64 -10.30 -40.47
C LYS A 366 19.47 -10.30 -41.48
N PRO A 367 19.65 -10.62 -42.79
CA PRO A 367 18.53 -10.67 -43.72
C PRO A 367 17.50 -11.76 -43.39
N LYS A 368 17.96 -12.93 -42.92
CA LYS A 368 17.08 -14.03 -42.52
C LYS A 368 16.29 -13.66 -41.26
N ILE A 369 16.96 -13.09 -40.26
CA ILE A 369 16.33 -12.63 -39.02
C ILE A 369 15.34 -11.50 -39.29
N ALA A 370 15.68 -10.54 -40.15
CA ALA A 370 14.78 -9.45 -40.52
C ALA A 370 13.50 -9.97 -41.19
N HIS A 371 13.63 -10.89 -42.15
CA HIS A 371 12.47 -11.53 -42.79
C HIS A 371 11.64 -12.35 -41.79
N LEU A 372 12.31 -13.10 -40.91
CA LEU A 372 11.64 -13.89 -39.89
C LEU A 372 10.91 -13.01 -38.88
N ARG A 373 11.52 -11.93 -38.40
CA ARG A 373 10.91 -10.96 -37.48
C ARG A 373 9.56 -10.47 -37.98
N ASP A 374 9.49 -10.03 -39.23
CA ASP A 374 8.24 -9.51 -39.81
C ASP A 374 7.14 -10.58 -39.80
N LYS A 375 7.52 -11.84 -40.08
CA LYS A 375 6.61 -13.00 -39.99
C LYS A 375 6.22 -13.33 -38.55
N LEU A 376 7.16 -13.28 -37.60
CA LEU A 376 6.94 -13.58 -36.18
C LEU A 376 6.02 -12.55 -35.53
N SER A 377 6.26 -11.26 -35.74
CA SER A 377 5.43 -10.17 -35.22
C SER A 377 3.98 -10.25 -35.70
N GLN A 378 3.76 -10.76 -36.92
CA GLN A 378 2.42 -11.02 -37.42
C GLN A 378 1.83 -12.32 -36.86
N THR A 379 2.62 -13.39 -36.73
CA THR A 379 2.11 -14.73 -36.35
C THR A 379 1.86 -14.86 -34.85
N PHE A 380 2.81 -14.42 -34.02
CA PHE A 380 2.83 -14.60 -32.57
C PHE A 380 2.37 -13.32 -31.84
N SER A 381 1.13 -12.94 -32.11
CA SER A 381 0.44 -11.81 -31.47
C SER A 381 -0.69 -12.31 -30.58
N TRP A 382 -0.92 -11.68 -29.43
CA TRP A 382 -2.04 -12.04 -28.55
C TRP A 382 -3.42 -11.85 -29.18
N GLU A 383 -3.57 -10.94 -30.15
CA GLU A 383 -4.81 -10.79 -30.94
C GLU A 383 -5.15 -12.09 -31.71
N LYS A 384 -4.19 -12.65 -32.44
CA LYS A 384 -4.37 -13.96 -33.11
C LYS A 384 -4.60 -15.12 -32.15
N VAL A 385 -3.94 -15.11 -30.98
CA VAL A 385 -4.18 -16.12 -29.95
C VAL A 385 -5.63 -16.04 -29.48
N ALA A 386 -6.14 -14.82 -29.23
CA ALA A 386 -7.53 -14.57 -28.88
C ALA A 386 -8.49 -15.01 -30.01
N ASP A 387 -8.20 -14.70 -31.28
CA ASP A 387 -8.99 -15.15 -32.43
C ASP A 387 -9.13 -16.68 -32.48
N ASN A 388 -7.99 -17.37 -32.45
CA ASN A 388 -7.94 -18.83 -32.53
C ASN A 388 -8.66 -19.48 -31.34
N ALA A 389 -8.46 -18.94 -30.14
CA ALA A 389 -9.13 -19.42 -28.93
C ALA A 389 -10.64 -19.20 -29.02
N VAL A 390 -11.11 -18.01 -29.39
CA VAL A 390 -12.54 -17.72 -29.53
C VAL A 390 -13.19 -18.62 -30.58
N GLN A 391 -12.54 -18.83 -31.73
CA GLN A 391 -13.02 -19.75 -32.75
C GLN A 391 -13.16 -21.17 -32.18
N ALA A 392 -12.13 -21.68 -31.50
CA ALA A 392 -12.13 -23.00 -30.89
C ALA A 392 -13.19 -23.15 -29.78
N LEU A 393 -13.42 -22.10 -28.99
CA LEU A 393 -14.41 -22.08 -27.91
C LEU A 393 -15.84 -22.04 -28.46
N ARG A 394 -16.10 -21.29 -29.55
CA ARG A 394 -17.42 -21.24 -30.21
C ARG A 394 -17.90 -22.59 -30.74
N GLU A 395 -16.98 -23.48 -31.11
CA GLU A 395 -17.34 -24.82 -31.59
C GLU A 395 -18.08 -25.67 -30.54
N ILE A 396 -17.88 -25.38 -29.25
CA ILE A 396 -18.43 -26.15 -28.14
C ILE A 396 -19.30 -25.32 -27.18
N ALA A 397 -19.27 -23.98 -27.28
CA ALA A 397 -20.09 -23.08 -26.47
C ALA A 397 -21.59 -23.41 -26.57
N ARG A 398 -22.31 -23.21 -25.47
CA ARG A 398 -23.75 -23.47 -25.37
C ARG A 398 -24.44 -22.25 -24.79
N GLU A 399 -25.18 -21.53 -25.63
CA GLU A 399 -25.98 -20.39 -25.18
C GLU A 399 -26.99 -20.81 -24.12
N GLN A 400 -27.00 -20.10 -22.99
CA GLN A 400 -27.99 -20.31 -21.94
C GLN A 400 -29.25 -19.51 -22.24
N ALA A 401 -30.37 -20.20 -22.45
CA ALA A 401 -31.64 -19.56 -22.77
C ALA A 401 -32.26 -18.80 -21.58
N GLU A 402 -32.05 -19.28 -20.35
CA GLU A 402 -32.55 -18.70 -19.11
C GLU A 402 -31.49 -18.87 -17.99
N LEU A 403 -31.42 -17.92 -17.06
CA LEU A 403 -30.57 -18.03 -15.87
C LEU A 403 -31.07 -19.16 -14.97
N PRO A 404 -30.19 -20.06 -14.51
CA PRO A 404 -30.58 -21.14 -13.63
C PRO A 404 -31.03 -20.62 -12.26
N ASP A 405 -32.12 -21.19 -11.74
CA ASP A 405 -32.57 -20.95 -10.37
C ASP A 405 -31.53 -21.46 -9.35
N ILE A 406 -31.19 -20.61 -8.36
CA ILE A 406 -30.16 -20.90 -7.36
C ILE A 406 -30.49 -22.17 -6.56
N GLN A 407 -31.78 -22.39 -6.24
CA GLN A 407 -32.19 -23.57 -5.49
C GLN A 407 -31.93 -24.85 -6.30
N SER A 408 -32.22 -24.84 -7.61
CA SER A 408 -31.86 -25.95 -8.51
C SER A 408 -30.35 -26.21 -8.58
N LEU A 409 -29.53 -25.16 -8.59
CA LEU A 409 -28.07 -25.29 -8.58
C LEU A 409 -27.58 -25.94 -7.28
N ARG A 410 -28.09 -25.48 -6.12
CA ARG A 410 -27.77 -26.05 -4.81
C ARG A 410 -28.17 -27.53 -4.73
N GLU A 411 -29.31 -27.92 -5.30
CA GLU A 411 -29.74 -29.33 -5.38
C GLU A 411 -28.77 -30.20 -6.20
N ARG A 412 -28.24 -29.70 -7.33
CA ARG A 412 -27.22 -30.41 -8.11
C ARG A 412 -25.95 -30.66 -7.30
N ILE A 413 -25.50 -29.66 -6.55
CA ILE A 413 -24.35 -29.80 -5.64
C ILE A 413 -24.66 -30.80 -4.53
N ALA A 414 -25.84 -30.73 -3.91
CA ALA A 414 -26.25 -31.66 -2.85
C ALA A 414 -26.24 -33.13 -3.31
N VAL A 415 -26.60 -33.41 -4.56
CA VAL A 415 -26.46 -34.76 -5.16
C VAL A 415 -24.99 -35.20 -5.18
N GLN A 416 -24.06 -34.33 -5.59
CA GLN A 416 -22.63 -34.64 -5.60
C GLN A 416 -22.06 -34.82 -4.20
N VAL A 417 -22.44 -33.97 -3.24
CA VAL A 417 -22.04 -34.09 -1.83
C VAL A 417 -22.43 -35.46 -1.27
N LYS A 418 -23.67 -35.89 -1.53
CA LYS A 418 -24.18 -37.19 -1.09
C LYS A 418 -23.46 -38.35 -1.78
N GLN A 419 -23.19 -38.25 -3.08
CA GLN A 419 -22.50 -39.29 -3.84
C GLN A 419 -21.04 -39.46 -3.39
N ASN A 420 -20.35 -38.35 -3.11
CA ASN A 420 -18.97 -38.34 -2.63
C ASN A 420 -18.84 -38.56 -1.12
N ARG A 421 -19.97 -38.67 -0.38
CA ARG A 421 -20.01 -38.82 1.09
C ARG A 421 -19.25 -37.73 1.82
N LEU A 422 -19.33 -36.50 1.32
CA LEU A 422 -18.70 -35.34 1.94
C LEU A 422 -19.52 -34.93 3.16
N ASP A 423 -18.81 -34.51 4.20
CA ASP A 423 -19.43 -33.80 5.31
C ASP A 423 -19.93 -32.41 4.85
N THR A 424 -20.97 -31.91 5.50
CA THR A 424 -21.62 -30.64 5.15
C THR A 424 -21.07 -29.46 5.95
N GLU A 425 -20.24 -29.69 6.97
CA GLU A 425 -19.62 -28.63 7.76
C GLU A 425 -18.81 -27.69 6.87
N GLY A 426 -19.02 -26.38 7.04
CA GLY A 426 -18.41 -25.30 6.26
C GLY A 426 -18.82 -25.23 4.78
N LEU A 427 -19.41 -26.28 4.20
CA LEU A 427 -19.75 -26.28 2.78
C LEU A 427 -20.90 -25.32 2.45
N ALA A 428 -21.92 -25.23 3.31
CA ALA A 428 -23.03 -24.32 3.10
C ALA A 428 -22.57 -22.84 3.10
N GLU A 429 -21.65 -22.50 3.99
CA GLU A 429 -21.01 -21.18 4.05
C GLU A 429 -20.17 -20.91 2.80
N ALA A 430 -19.33 -21.88 2.39
CA ALA A 430 -18.54 -21.75 1.17
C ALA A 430 -19.41 -21.59 -0.09
N LEU A 431 -20.57 -22.27 -0.17
CA LEU A 431 -21.52 -22.10 -1.27
C LEU A 431 -22.18 -20.73 -1.26
N ALA A 432 -22.60 -20.24 -0.09
CA ALA A 432 -23.18 -18.90 0.03
C ALA A 432 -22.18 -17.80 -0.34
N LEU A 433 -20.92 -17.94 0.09
CA LEU A 433 -19.82 -17.03 -0.24
C LEU A 433 -19.31 -17.17 -1.69
N ALA A 434 -19.70 -18.23 -2.40
CA ALA A 434 -19.40 -18.46 -3.79
C ALA A 434 -20.51 -17.94 -4.73
N GLU A 435 -21.65 -17.50 -4.20
CA GLU A 435 -22.71 -16.90 -5.03
C GLU A 435 -22.32 -15.46 -5.41
N PRO A 436 -22.33 -15.09 -6.70
CA PRO A 436 -22.02 -13.75 -7.14
C PRO A 436 -23.08 -12.76 -6.65
N LEU A 437 -22.65 -11.58 -6.22
CA LEU A 437 -23.54 -10.49 -5.84
C LEU A 437 -24.06 -9.81 -7.11
N THR A 438 -25.37 -9.59 -7.19
CA THR A 438 -26.05 -9.02 -8.37
C THR A 438 -26.59 -7.61 -8.15
N ASP A 439 -26.22 -6.95 -7.05
CA ASP A 439 -26.67 -5.58 -6.75
C ASP A 439 -25.71 -4.55 -7.37
N ASP A 440 -26.19 -3.87 -8.41
CA ASP A 440 -25.44 -2.81 -9.11
C ASP A 440 -25.55 -1.44 -8.40
N LYS A 441 -26.33 -1.34 -7.32
CA LYS A 441 -26.48 -0.08 -6.59
C LYS A 441 -25.17 0.35 -5.98
N LYS A 442 -24.78 1.60 -6.24
CA LYS A 442 -23.65 2.24 -5.55
C LYS A 442 -24.07 2.56 -4.13
N ARG A 443 -23.30 2.10 -3.15
CA ARG A 443 -23.53 2.39 -1.73
C ARG A 443 -22.26 2.96 -1.12
N LEU A 444 -22.40 4.04 -0.37
CA LEU A 444 -21.32 4.61 0.43
C LEU A 444 -21.62 4.36 1.91
N PHE A 445 -20.80 3.51 2.51
CA PHE A 445 -20.84 3.18 3.93
C PHE A 445 -19.92 4.11 4.70
N ILE A 446 -20.42 4.72 5.78
CA ILE A 446 -19.67 5.66 6.61
C ILE A 446 -19.48 5.05 7.99
N ASP A 447 -18.24 4.83 8.39
CA ASP A 447 -17.91 4.36 9.74
C ASP A 447 -18.23 5.43 10.79
N ALA A 448 -18.95 5.03 11.83
CA ALA A 448 -19.21 5.84 13.03
C ALA A 448 -18.98 5.02 14.31
N THR A 449 -18.16 3.97 14.22
CA THR A 449 -17.99 2.97 15.30
C THR A 449 -17.52 3.61 16.61
N SER A 450 -16.40 4.32 16.62
CA SER A 450 -15.81 4.89 17.85
C SER A 450 -16.72 5.93 18.52
N THR A 451 -17.41 6.74 17.72
CA THR A 451 -18.35 7.78 18.14
C THR A 451 -19.61 7.20 18.77
N ILE A 452 -20.10 6.06 18.27
CA ILE A 452 -21.21 5.32 18.88
C ILE A 452 -20.76 4.58 20.14
N GLN A 453 -19.56 3.99 20.13
CA GLN A 453 -19.04 3.23 21.28
C GLN A 453 -18.71 4.11 22.48
N THR A 454 -18.16 5.31 22.25
CA THR A 454 -17.55 6.14 23.29
C THR A 454 -18.10 7.56 23.25
N GLN A 455 -18.41 8.13 24.42
CA GLN A 455 -18.91 9.52 24.54
C GLN A 455 -17.86 10.46 25.11
N TYR A 456 -16.62 10.36 24.64
CA TYR A 456 -15.51 11.22 25.09
C TYR A 456 -15.70 12.69 24.70
N ARG A 457 -16.62 12.99 23.76
CA ARG A 457 -16.92 14.36 23.26
C ARG A 457 -15.68 15.06 22.70
N THR A 458 -14.86 14.32 21.94
CA THR A 458 -13.66 14.85 21.28
C THR A 458 -14.01 15.69 20.04
N GLY A 459 -13.03 16.44 19.52
CA GLY A 459 -13.17 17.17 18.26
C GLY A 459 -13.48 16.27 17.07
N ILE A 460 -12.86 15.08 17.00
CA ILE A 460 -13.14 14.08 15.96
C ILE A 460 -14.60 13.63 16.02
N GLN A 461 -15.09 13.25 17.19
CA GLN A 461 -16.50 12.83 17.34
C GLN A 461 -17.49 13.94 16.99
N ARG A 462 -17.10 15.21 17.15
CA ARG A 462 -17.90 16.34 16.68
C ARG A 462 -17.96 16.37 15.15
N VAL A 463 -16.82 16.21 14.47
CA VAL A 463 -16.77 16.12 13.00
C VAL A 463 -17.65 14.97 12.51
N VAL A 464 -17.48 13.77 13.07
CA VAL A 464 -18.27 12.58 12.69
C VAL A 464 -19.77 12.84 12.82
N ARG A 465 -20.22 13.41 13.95
CA ARG A 465 -21.65 13.74 14.16
C ARG A 465 -22.15 14.77 13.16
N GLN A 466 -21.40 15.85 12.94
CA GLN A 466 -21.81 16.93 12.05
C GLN A 466 -21.86 16.47 10.59
N ILE A 467 -20.89 15.68 10.16
CA ILE A 467 -20.88 15.10 8.82
C ILE A 467 -22.05 14.11 8.66
N CYS A 468 -22.26 13.18 9.59
CA CYS A 468 -23.37 12.24 9.53
C CYS A 468 -24.76 12.91 9.58
N SER A 469 -24.91 14.03 10.31
CA SER A 469 -26.19 14.76 10.36
C SER A 469 -26.48 15.59 9.12
N ASN A 470 -25.44 16.01 8.39
CA ASN A 470 -25.55 16.81 7.16
C ASN A 470 -25.45 15.96 5.88
N PHE A 471 -25.21 14.65 6.02
CA PHE A 471 -25.35 13.71 4.92
C PHE A 471 -26.82 13.45 4.61
N SER A 472 -27.29 14.03 3.52
CA SER A 472 -28.61 13.76 2.95
C SER A 472 -28.47 13.19 1.54
N GLU A 473 -29.41 12.32 1.14
CA GLU A 473 -29.45 11.80 -0.24
C GLU A 473 -29.64 12.91 -1.30
N GLN A 474 -30.11 14.10 -0.87
CA GLN A 474 -30.24 15.27 -1.76
C GLN A 474 -28.88 15.91 -2.08
N ASN A 475 -27.84 15.65 -1.27
CA ASN A 475 -26.51 16.24 -1.39
C ASN A 475 -25.57 15.41 -2.28
N ILE A 476 -26.06 14.37 -2.95
CA ILE A 476 -25.26 13.47 -3.78
C ILE A 476 -25.63 13.65 -5.25
N HIS A 477 -24.61 13.81 -6.08
CA HIS A 477 -24.78 13.69 -7.52
C HIS A 477 -24.82 12.20 -7.92
N GLY A 478 -25.99 11.71 -8.36
CA GLY A 478 -26.18 10.35 -8.88
C GLY A 478 -26.92 9.38 -7.96
N GLU A 479 -27.06 8.13 -8.38
CA GLU A 479 -27.85 7.08 -7.70
C GLU A 479 -27.05 6.34 -6.60
N THR A 480 -26.34 7.05 -5.72
CA THR A 480 -25.55 6.42 -4.63
C THR A 480 -26.31 6.50 -3.30
N SER A 481 -26.49 5.36 -2.61
CA SER A 481 -27.13 5.32 -1.28
C SER A 481 -26.12 5.54 -0.16
N LEU A 482 -26.44 6.41 0.82
CA LEU A 482 -25.61 6.64 2.02
C LEU A 482 -26.06 5.74 3.16
N ILE A 483 -25.09 5.11 3.83
CA ILE A 483 -25.37 4.20 4.93
C ILE A 483 -24.37 4.46 6.06
N THR A 484 -24.84 4.97 7.19
CA THR A 484 -24.02 5.04 8.40
C THR A 484 -23.90 3.65 9.02
N THR A 485 -22.72 3.31 9.54
CA THR A 485 -22.37 1.95 9.95
C THR A 485 -21.63 1.86 11.28
N TYR A 486 -21.63 0.65 11.83
CA TYR A 486 -21.04 0.29 13.12
C TYR A 486 -20.46 -1.13 13.08
N SER A 487 -19.24 -1.31 13.61
CA SER A 487 -18.59 -2.62 13.78
C SER A 487 -17.67 -2.64 14.99
N ASP A 488 -18.04 -3.34 16.06
CA ASP A 488 -17.27 -3.43 17.32
C ASP A 488 -16.62 -4.79 17.60
N ASP A 489 -16.84 -5.78 16.74
CA ASP A 489 -16.32 -7.14 16.90
C ASP A 489 -16.23 -7.88 15.54
N SER A 490 -15.93 -9.18 15.60
CA SER A 490 -15.81 -10.04 14.43
C SER A 490 -17.13 -10.49 13.80
N GLU A 491 -18.28 -10.04 14.29
CA GLU A 491 -19.60 -10.45 13.75
C GLU A 491 -19.98 -9.69 12.48
N GLY A 492 -19.30 -8.57 12.18
CA GLY A 492 -19.47 -7.84 10.92
C GLY A 492 -19.77 -6.36 11.09
N TRP A 493 -20.29 -5.78 10.01
CA TRP A 493 -20.72 -4.38 9.93
C TRP A 493 -22.24 -4.30 9.92
N TYR A 494 -22.81 -3.33 10.64
CA TYR A 494 -24.25 -3.16 10.76
C TYR A 494 -24.66 -1.73 10.45
N ARG A 495 -25.87 -1.54 9.93
CA ARG A 495 -26.44 -0.21 9.74
C ARG A 495 -26.65 0.46 11.09
N ALA A 496 -26.21 1.71 11.21
CA ALA A 496 -26.41 2.56 12.37
C ALA A 496 -27.37 3.70 12.04
N ASP A 497 -28.00 4.25 13.07
CA ASP A 497 -28.84 5.44 12.96
C ASP A 497 -27.98 6.70 12.85
N THR A 498 -28.40 7.67 12.03
CA THR A 498 -27.64 8.91 11.77
C THR A 498 -27.52 9.82 13.00
N SER A 499 -28.36 9.65 14.03
CA SER A 499 -28.18 10.33 15.33
C SER A 499 -26.95 9.85 16.10
N LEU A 500 -26.41 8.67 15.76
CA LEU A 500 -25.29 8.02 16.43
C LEU A 500 -25.49 7.84 17.96
N ALA A 501 -26.74 7.83 18.42
CA ALA A 501 -27.05 7.87 19.85
C ALA A 501 -26.93 6.50 20.55
N SER A 502 -27.10 5.40 19.81
CA SER A 502 -27.11 4.05 20.35
C SER A 502 -26.53 3.03 19.38
N LYS A 503 -25.96 1.95 19.94
CA LYS A 503 -25.50 0.78 19.18
C LYS A 503 -26.68 0.08 18.47
N PRO A 504 -26.49 -0.47 17.26
CA PRO A 504 -27.50 -1.30 16.62
C PRO A 504 -27.70 -2.62 17.37
N ASP A 505 -28.91 -3.15 17.34
CA ASP A 505 -29.22 -4.48 17.89
C ASP A 505 -28.86 -5.56 16.85
N LYS A 506 -27.71 -6.21 17.06
CA LYS A 506 -27.21 -7.28 16.18
C LYS A 506 -28.08 -8.55 16.17
N THR A 507 -28.96 -8.73 17.15
CA THR A 507 -29.85 -9.91 17.18
C THR A 507 -31.02 -9.79 16.22
N THR A 508 -31.34 -8.56 15.81
CA THR A 508 -32.46 -8.24 14.94
C THR A 508 -32.04 -7.59 13.61
N SER A 509 -30.76 -7.21 13.49
CA SER A 509 -30.20 -6.58 12.30
C SER A 509 -29.37 -7.56 11.47
N ASP A 510 -29.53 -7.53 10.15
CA ASP A 510 -28.68 -8.30 9.24
C ASP A 510 -27.29 -7.64 9.10
N PRO A 511 -26.21 -8.43 9.04
CA PRO A 511 -24.88 -7.91 8.74
C PRO A 511 -24.81 -7.40 7.30
N ILE A 512 -24.05 -6.33 7.10
CA ILE A 512 -23.77 -5.75 5.79
C ILE A 512 -22.84 -6.68 5.02
N ILE A 513 -23.25 -7.04 3.81
CA ILE A 513 -22.41 -7.71 2.82
C ILE A 513 -22.02 -6.68 1.76
N PHE A 514 -20.72 -6.41 1.66
CA PHE A 514 -20.18 -5.49 0.66
C PHE A 514 -20.20 -6.12 -0.73
N GLY A 515 -20.47 -5.31 -1.74
CA GLY A 515 -20.44 -5.64 -3.16
C GLY A 515 -19.43 -4.81 -3.94
N PRO A 516 -19.23 -5.11 -5.23
CA PRO A 516 -18.19 -4.49 -6.08
C PRO A 516 -18.38 -2.99 -6.32
N SER A 517 -19.62 -2.51 -6.25
CA SER A 517 -19.97 -1.09 -6.46
C SER A 517 -19.94 -0.27 -5.17
N ASP A 518 -19.55 -0.87 -4.05
CA ASP A 518 -19.56 -0.19 -2.76
C ASP A 518 -18.30 0.61 -2.51
N THR A 519 -18.46 1.64 -1.68
CA THR A 519 -17.36 2.39 -1.07
C THR A 519 -17.53 2.36 0.45
N VAL A 520 -16.49 1.99 1.17
CA VAL A 520 -16.44 2.02 2.63
C VAL A 520 -15.53 3.17 3.04
N PHE A 521 -16.08 4.16 3.72
CA PHE A 521 -15.37 5.34 4.21
C PHE A 521 -15.21 5.28 5.73
N MET A 522 -13.96 5.06 6.17
CA MET A 522 -13.55 5.02 7.57
C MET A 522 -13.42 6.45 8.11
N LEU A 523 -14.54 7.11 8.37
CA LEU A 523 -14.59 8.50 8.87
C LEU A 523 -14.16 8.61 10.34
N ASP A 524 -14.42 7.60 11.16
CA ASP A 524 -14.22 7.67 12.60
C ASP A 524 -12.77 7.33 13.04
N SER A 525 -12.40 7.71 14.26
CA SER A 525 -11.10 7.37 14.88
C SER A 525 -11.16 6.05 15.64
N SER A 526 -11.50 4.97 14.94
CA SER A 526 -11.64 3.61 15.49
C SER A 526 -10.28 2.88 15.62
N TRP A 527 -9.24 3.57 16.12
CA TRP A 527 -7.85 3.08 16.10
C TRP A 527 -7.67 1.75 16.82
N ASP A 528 -8.30 1.57 17.98
CA ASP A 528 -8.25 0.33 18.76
C ASP A 528 -8.95 -0.86 18.07
N SER A 529 -9.80 -0.59 17.08
CA SER A 529 -10.51 -1.60 16.29
C SER A 529 -9.79 -2.01 15.01
N ALA A 530 -8.58 -1.48 14.73
CA ALA A 530 -7.86 -1.70 13.48
C ALA A 530 -7.77 -3.17 13.06
N LYS A 531 -7.46 -4.08 14.00
CA LYS A 531 -7.36 -5.53 13.72
C LYS A 531 -8.70 -6.15 13.31
N VAL A 532 -9.78 -5.75 13.97
CA VAL A 532 -11.13 -6.25 13.71
C VAL A 532 -11.66 -5.69 12.39
N HIS A 533 -11.45 -4.40 12.14
CA HIS A 533 -11.85 -3.74 10.91
C HIS A 533 -11.08 -4.27 9.70
N LYS A 534 -9.76 -4.46 9.82
CA LYS A 534 -8.90 -4.97 8.72
C LYS A 534 -9.47 -6.23 8.08
N ARG A 535 -9.94 -7.20 8.88
CA ARG A 535 -10.51 -8.46 8.37
C ARG A 535 -11.69 -8.20 7.42
N HIS A 536 -12.68 -7.42 7.86
CA HIS A 536 -13.87 -7.14 7.05
C HIS A 536 -13.58 -6.20 5.88
N LEU A 537 -12.60 -5.30 6.02
CA LEU A 537 -12.17 -4.43 4.93
C LEU A 537 -11.45 -5.23 3.84
N ILE A 538 -10.64 -6.24 4.18
CA ILE A 538 -10.08 -7.19 3.21
C ILE A 538 -11.22 -7.92 2.48
N GLU A 539 -12.25 -8.38 3.20
CA GLU A 539 -13.42 -9.00 2.59
C GLU A 539 -14.20 -8.07 1.65
N ALA A 540 -14.24 -6.77 1.94
CA ALA A 540 -14.79 -5.75 1.04
C ALA A 540 -13.91 -5.58 -0.21
N ARG A 541 -12.59 -5.44 -0.02
CA ARG A 541 -11.59 -5.30 -1.10
C ARG A 541 -11.59 -6.50 -2.04
N LEU A 542 -11.70 -7.71 -1.50
CA LEU A 542 -11.82 -8.95 -2.26
C LEU A 542 -13.02 -8.92 -3.22
N ARG A 543 -14.13 -8.33 -2.78
CA ARG A 543 -15.33 -8.20 -3.61
C ARG A 543 -15.30 -7.01 -4.56
N GLY A 544 -14.18 -6.28 -4.64
CA GLY A 544 -13.99 -5.13 -5.52
C GLY A 544 -14.40 -3.77 -4.94
N ALA A 545 -14.86 -3.73 -3.68
CA ALA A 545 -15.25 -2.50 -3.02
C ALA A 545 -14.05 -1.55 -2.84
N GLU A 546 -14.32 -0.25 -2.85
CA GLU A 546 -13.34 0.77 -2.47
C GLU A 546 -13.34 0.93 -0.95
N VAL A 547 -12.15 1.11 -0.39
CA VAL A 547 -11.98 1.44 1.03
C VAL A 547 -11.21 2.75 1.08
N ILE A 548 -11.76 3.72 1.79
CA ILE A 548 -11.21 5.06 1.92
C ILE A 548 -11.07 5.36 3.40
N SER A 549 -9.88 5.80 3.81
CA SER A 549 -9.61 6.10 5.23
C SER A 549 -9.53 7.61 5.47
N CYS A 550 -10.14 8.08 6.57
CA CYS A 550 -10.00 9.45 7.02
C CYS A 550 -8.73 9.60 7.87
N LEU A 551 -7.89 10.60 7.55
CA LEU A 551 -6.73 10.96 8.34
C LEU A 551 -6.89 12.37 8.92
N TYR A 552 -6.98 12.44 10.25
CA TYR A 552 -7.15 13.70 10.96
C TYR A 552 -5.82 14.44 11.15
N ASP A 553 -4.77 13.72 11.52
CA ASP A 553 -3.41 14.23 11.65
C ASP A 553 -2.38 13.10 11.76
N LEU A 554 -1.09 13.45 11.74
CA LEU A 554 0.03 12.55 12.04
C LEU A 554 0.70 12.89 13.38
N VAL A 555 0.01 13.57 14.30
CA VAL A 555 0.53 13.99 15.61
C VAL A 555 1.12 12.82 16.39
N PRO A 556 0.49 11.64 16.47
CA PRO A 556 1.08 10.51 17.20
C PRO A 556 2.40 10.00 16.61
N LEU A 557 2.67 10.21 15.31
CA LEU A 557 3.94 9.81 14.69
C LEU A 557 5.00 10.91 14.79
N LYS A 558 4.61 12.17 14.54
CA LYS A 558 5.53 13.31 14.45
C LYS A 558 5.84 13.91 15.81
N THR A 559 4.87 13.96 16.72
CA THR A 559 5.05 14.57 18.04
C THR A 559 4.62 13.64 19.19
N PRO A 560 5.14 12.40 19.27
CA PRO A 560 4.76 11.44 20.31
C PRO A 560 5.05 11.94 21.73
N ALA A 561 5.91 12.95 21.90
CA ALA A 561 6.15 13.58 23.20
C ALA A 561 4.88 14.19 23.83
N PHE A 562 3.90 14.58 23.02
CA PHE A 562 2.64 15.16 23.48
C PHE A 562 1.47 14.17 23.50
N CYS A 563 1.74 12.89 23.33
CA CYS A 563 0.74 11.83 23.39
C CYS A 563 0.92 10.99 24.65
N ASP A 564 -0.18 10.33 25.05
CA ASP A 564 -0.09 9.21 25.96
C ASP A 564 0.88 8.15 25.42
N ALA A 565 1.69 7.52 26.28
CA ALA A 565 2.73 6.60 25.83
C ALA A 565 2.18 5.37 25.08
N GLY A 566 0.93 4.98 25.34
CA GLY A 566 0.26 3.89 24.62
C GLY A 566 -0.28 4.28 23.24
N MET A 567 -0.49 5.57 22.97
CA MET A 567 -1.15 6.05 21.75
C MET A 567 -0.29 5.92 20.48
N PRO A 568 1.00 6.35 20.43
CA PRO A 568 1.80 6.27 19.21
C PRO A 568 1.92 4.86 18.60
N PRO A 569 2.15 3.79 19.39
CA PRO A 569 2.17 2.43 18.83
C PRO A 569 0.81 1.99 18.27
N VAL A 570 -0.29 2.29 18.97
CA VAL A 570 -1.66 1.96 18.52
C VAL A 570 -1.99 2.70 17.22
N PHE A 571 -1.69 3.99 17.14
CA PHE A 571 -1.90 4.79 15.95
C PHE A 571 -1.07 4.28 14.76
N ARG A 572 0.21 3.93 14.99
CA ARG A 572 1.06 3.35 13.94
C ARG A 572 0.48 2.05 13.40
N ASP A 573 0.07 1.14 14.29
CA ASP A 573 -0.49 -0.15 13.90
C ASP A 573 -1.83 0.02 13.16
N TRP A 574 -2.64 1.03 13.52
CA TRP A 574 -3.82 1.44 12.76
C TRP A 574 -3.45 1.99 11.38
N LEU A 575 -2.48 2.91 11.28
CA LEU A 575 -2.08 3.49 9.99
C LEU A 575 -1.52 2.43 9.04
N ILE A 576 -0.70 1.50 9.55
CA ILE A 576 -0.23 0.32 8.81
C ILE A 576 -1.45 -0.45 8.27
N SER A 577 -2.40 -0.79 9.14
CA SER A 577 -3.61 -1.53 8.74
C SER A 577 -4.43 -0.76 7.70
N ALA A 578 -4.54 0.56 7.84
CA ALA A 578 -5.25 1.43 6.91
C ALA A 578 -4.56 1.51 5.54
N LEU A 579 -3.23 1.58 5.50
CA LEU A 579 -2.44 1.57 4.26
C LEU A 579 -2.52 0.25 3.50
N GLU A 580 -2.70 -0.88 4.20
CA GLU A 580 -2.83 -2.20 3.55
C GLU A 580 -4.18 -2.38 2.84
N VAL A 581 -5.25 -1.76 3.36
CA VAL A 581 -6.62 -1.97 2.85
C VAL A 581 -7.16 -0.80 2.02
N SER A 582 -6.67 0.42 2.24
CA SER A 582 -7.25 1.62 1.62
C SER A 582 -6.82 1.78 0.18
N THR A 583 -7.78 2.16 -0.67
CA THR A 583 -7.59 2.65 -2.04
C THR A 583 -7.46 4.17 -2.13
N GLY A 584 -7.74 4.87 -1.02
CA GLY A 584 -7.56 6.30 -0.91
C GLY A 584 -7.60 6.79 0.54
N PHE A 585 -7.07 7.98 0.76
CA PHE A 585 -7.17 8.70 2.01
C PHE A 585 -7.80 10.07 1.79
N VAL A 586 -8.70 10.47 2.69
CA VAL A 586 -9.21 11.84 2.74
C VAL A 586 -8.75 12.47 4.05
N CYS A 587 -8.08 13.61 3.95
CA CYS A 587 -7.55 14.34 5.09
C CYS A 587 -8.42 15.55 5.43
N ILE A 588 -8.45 15.95 6.70
CA ILE A 588 -9.25 17.12 7.11
C ILE A 588 -8.64 18.48 6.70
N SER A 589 -7.43 18.47 6.12
CA SER A 589 -6.73 19.65 5.62
C SER A 589 -5.75 19.27 4.51
N LYS A 590 -5.40 20.25 3.68
CA LYS A 590 -4.37 20.09 2.65
C LYS A 590 -3.00 19.81 3.28
N ALA A 591 -2.69 20.44 4.42
CA ALA A 591 -1.46 20.22 5.16
C ALA A 591 -1.29 18.74 5.54
N VAL A 592 -2.32 18.11 6.11
CA VAL A 592 -2.27 16.68 6.48
C VAL A 592 -2.17 15.78 5.23
N ALA A 593 -2.85 16.14 4.14
CA ALA A 593 -2.70 15.43 2.85
C ALA A 593 -1.28 15.52 2.28
N ASP A 594 -0.62 16.67 2.43
CA ASP A 594 0.77 16.87 2.03
C ASP A 594 1.72 16.05 2.93
N GLU A 595 1.50 16.01 4.25
CA GLU A 595 2.28 15.18 5.16
C GLU A 595 2.13 13.67 4.88
N LEU A 596 0.91 13.20 4.59
CA LEU A 596 0.70 11.80 4.20
C LEU A 596 1.47 11.47 2.91
N TYR A 597 1.46 12.35 1.92
CA TYR A 597 2.19 12.15 0.67
C TYR A 597 3.70 12.01 0.90
N GLU A 598 4.29 12.87 1.73
CA GLU A 598 5.72 12.77 2.07
C GLU A 598 6.02 11.52 2.90
N LEU A 599 5.10 11.06 3.76
CA LEU A 599 5.24 9.79 4.45
C LEU A 599 5.28 8.62 3.46
N LEU A 600 4.34 8.55 2.50
CA LEU A 600 4.31 7.51 1.47
C LEU A 600 5.62 7.46 0.66
N LYS A 601 6.13 8.64 0.28
CA LYS A 601 7.43 8.75 -0.39
C LYS A 601 8.59 8.28 0.49
N SER A 602 8.59 8.65 1.77
CA SER A 602 9.64 8.30 2.73
C SER A 602 9.73 6.80 2.97
N ILE A 603 8.60 6.11 2.98
CA ILE A 603 8.53 4.65 3.12
C ILE A 603 8.61 3.94 1.76
N GLN A 604 8.80 4.65 0.64
CA GLN A 604 8.77 4.07 -0.70
C GLN A 604 7.54 3.18 -0.92
N TYR A 605 6.38 3.71 -0.53
CA TYR A 605 5.12 2.97 -0.57
C TYR A 605 4.92 2.39 -1.99
N PRO A 606 4.59 1.11 -2.14
CA PRO A 606 4.73 0.42 -3.42
C PRO A 606 3.41 0.32 -4.21
N HIS A 607 2.36 1.01 -3.74
CA HIS A 607 1.06 1.06 -4.40
C HIS A 607 0.65 2.49 -4.71
N SER A 608 -0.15 2.68 -5.76
CA SER A 608 -0.79 3.96 -6.02
C SER A 608 -1.80 4.29 -4.91
N MET A 609 -1.85 5.55 -4.48
CA MET A 609 -2.75 5.99 -3.41
C MET A 609 -3.45 7.29 -3.79
N LYS A 610 -4.79 7.30 -3.80
CA LYS A 610 -5.58 8.52 -3.99
C LYS A 610 -5.55 9.34 -2.69
N ILE A 611 -5.22 10.62 -2.77
CA ILE A 611 -5.16 11.51 -1.59
C ILE A 611 -6.05 12.72 -1.83
N GLY A 612 -7.03 12.89 -0.97
CA GLY A 612 -7.97 14.01 -0.98
C GLY A 612 -7.89 14.80 0.32
N TYR A 613 -8.50 15.97 0.32
CA TYR A 613 -8.81 16.68 1.55
C TYR A 613 -10.13 17.42 1.41
N TRP A 614 -10.78 17.75 2.53
CA TRP A 614 -11.97 18.59 2.55
C TRP A 614 -11.88 19.60 3.69
N ARG A 615 -12.64 20.69 3.60
CA ARG A 615 -12.66 21.73 4.63
C ARG A 615 -13.75 21.43 5.65
N LEU A 616 -13.43 21.53 6.94
CA LEU A 616 -14.42 21.35 8.00
C LEU A 616 -15.41 22.52 8.06
N GLY A 617 -16.66 22.22 8.41
CA GLY A 617 -17.72 23.20 8.57
C GLY A 617 -17.49 24.15 9.75
N ALA A 618 -17.90 25.40 9.56
CA ALA A 618 -17.66 26.51 10.49
C ALA A 618 -18.95 27.13 11.07
N ASP A 619 -20.13 26.63 10.71
CA ASP A 619 -21.39 27.07 11.31
C ASP A 619 -21.62 26.30 12.61
N PHE A 620 -21.37 27.00 13.69
CA PHE A 620 -21.74 26.55 15.02
C PHE A 620 -23.24 26.83 15.13
N SER A 621 -24.05 25.78 15.01
CA SER A 621 -25.53 25.84 14.97
C SER A 621 -26.18 26.59 16.13
N HIS A 622 -25.43 26.90 17.20
CA HIS A 622 -25.89 27.70 18.35
C HIS A 622 -25.38 29.15 18.37
N LEU A 623 -24.40 29.54 17.55
CA LEU A 623 -23.84 30.90 17.54
C LEU A 623 -24.52 31.81 16.49
N ASN A 624 -25.22 31.23 15.50
CA ASN A 624 -25.85 31.97 14.39
C ASN A 624 -27.09 32.80 14.80
N ASP A 625 -27.80 32.41 15.86
CA ASP A 625 -29.05 33.07 16.28
C ASP A 625 -28.84 34.13 17.38
N LEU A 626 -27.60 34.34 17.83
CA LEU A 626 -27.27 35.30 18.87
C LEU A 626 -26.77 36.60 18.23
N ASP A 627 -27.56 37.65 18.46
CA ASP A 627 -27.39 39.01 17.93
C ASP A 627 -25.95 39.54 18.10
N THR A 628 -25.22 39.67 16.99
CA THR A 628 -23.87 40.25 16.93
C THR A 628 -23.87 41.78 17.10
N SER A 629 -25.05 42.40 17.35
CA SER A 629 -25.21 43.84 17.49
C SER A 629 -25.09 44.39 18.91
N ALA A 630 -24.70 43.55 19.90
CA ALA A 630 -24.48 44.02 21.26
C ALA A 630 -23.23 44.92 21.35
N SER A 631 -23.44 46.24 21.38
CA SER A 631 -22.44 47.22 21.77
C SER A 631 -22.03 46.99 23.23
N GLN A 632 -20.99 46.20 23.45
CA GLN A 632 -20.39 46.03 24.78
C GLN A 632 -19.45 47.20 25.09
N GLU A 633 -19.48 47.66 26.36
CA GLU A 633 -18.44 48.53 26.90
C GLU A 633 -17.09 47.81 26.77
N ARG A 634 -16.18 48.39 25.98
CA ARG A 634 -14.85 47.81 25.75
C ARG A 634 -14.10 47.66 27.07
N ASN A 635 -13.39 46.54 27.22
CA ASN A 635 -12.42 46.40 28.30
C ASN A 635 -11.38 47.52 28.21
N PRO A 636 -10.91 48.04 29.36
CA PRO A 636 -9.93 49.12 29.39
C PRO A 636 -8.53 48.69 28.89
N HIS A 637 -8.28 47.39 28.72
CA HIS A 637 -7.01 46.79 28.31
C HIS A 637 -7.25 45.77 27.18
N PRO A 638 -6.30 45.58 26.24
CA PRO A 638 -6.34 44.51 25.25
C PRO A 638 -6.55 43.12 25.88
N SER A 639 -7.54 42.37 25.39
CA SER A 639 -7.96 41.06 25.89
C SER A 639 -7.66 39.96 24.88
N PHE A 640 -6.89 38.95 25.28
CA PHE A 640 -6.54 37.81 24.46
C PHE A 640 -7.27 36.53 24.88
N LEU A 641 -7.72 35.75 23.90
CA LEU A 641 -8.44 34.50 24.11
C LEU A 641 -7.63 33.30 23.65
N MET A 642 -7.64 32.21 24.41
CA MET A 642 -7.11 30.90 24.00
C MET A 642 -8.21 29.85 24.19
N VAL A 643 -8.57 29.13 23.12
CA VAL A 643 -9.66 28.13 23.15
C VAL A 643 -9.14 26.74 22.82
N GLY A 644 -9.43 25.76 23.70
CA GLY A 644 -9.13 24.35 23.50
C GLY A 644 -8.83 23.62 24.80
N THR A 645 -8.97 22.29 24.80
CA THR A 645 -8.60 21.45 25.95
C THR A 645 -7.18 21.75 26.42
N LEU A 646 -6.98 21.87 27.74
CA LEU A 646 -5.66 22.05 28.33
C LEU A 646 -4.84 20.79 28.09
N GLU A 647 -3.86 20.88 27.20
CA GLU A 647 -2.96 19.80 26.82
C GLU A 647 -1.58 20.38 26.47
N PRO A 648 -0.47 19.64 26.68
CA PRO A 648 0.89 20.10 26.36
C PRO A 648 1.08 20.59 24.92
N ARG A 649 0.47 19.89 23.95
CA ARG A 649 0.57 20.21 22.52
C ARG A 649 0.03 21.60 22.15
N LYS A 650 -0.94 22.11 22.91
CA LYS A 650 -1.65 23.37 22.62
C LYS A 650 -0.84 24.62 22.99
N GLY A 651 0.31 24.44 23.64
CA GLY A 651 1.25 25.52 23.91
C GLY A 651 0.87 26.47 25.04
N HIS A 652 0.03 26.06 25.99
CA HIS A 652 -0.35 26.89 27.13
C HIS A 652 0.87 27.41 27.92
N ASN A 653 1.93 26.60 28.08
CA ASN A 653 3.15 27.00 28.79
C ASN A 653 3.87 28.17 28.12
N ILE A 654 3.98 28.18 26.79
CA ILE A 654 4.69 29.23 26.05
C ILE A 654 3.86 30.52 26.03
N VAL A 655 2.54 30.41 26.03
CA VAL A 655 1.66 31.57 26.23
C VAL A 655 1.88 32.14 27.63
N LEU A 656 1.83 31.33 28.68
CA LEU A 656 2.07 31.79 30.04
C LEU A 656 3.48 32.40 30.21
N ASP A 657 4.52 31.78 29.65
CA ASP A 657 5.89 32.32 29.67
C ASP A 657 5.97 33.71 29.00
N ALA A 658 5.26 33.89 27.87
CA ALA A 658 5.21 35.17 27.16
C ALA A 658 4.47 36.25 27.98
N PHE A 659 3.34 35.91 28.61
CA PHE A 659 2.58 36.82 29.47
C PHE A 659 3.33 37.14 30.78
N ASP A 660 4.04 36.20 31.38
CA ASP A 660 4.86 36.42 32.57
C ASP A 660 5.95 37.48 32.28
N ALA A 661 6.68 37.29 31.17
CA ALA A 661 7.69 38.24 30.71
C ALA A 661 7.06 39.59 30.27
N GLY A 662 5.88 39.54 29.64
CA GLY A 662 5.09 40.69 29.25
C GLY A 662 4.69 41.55 30.45
N TRP A 663 3.95 40.99 31.40
CA TRP A 663 3.50 41.69 32.61
C TRP A 663 4.68 42.22 33.44
N ALA A 664 5.78 41.46 33.54
CA ALA A 664 7.00 41.91 34.22
C ALA A 664 7.66 43.12 33.52
N SER A 665 7.46 43.27 32.20
CA SER A 665 8.00 44.37 31.39
C SER A 665 6.98 45.48 31.08
N GLY A 666 5.79 45.44 31.69
CA GLY A 666 4.77 46.48 31.58
C GLY A 666 3.73 46.28 30.47
N LEU A 667 3.60 45.08 29.90
CA LEU A 667 2.46 44.74 29.05
C LEU A 667 1.16 44.86 29.86
N ASP A 668 0.21 45.61 29.34
CA ASP A 668 -1.07 45.88 29.98
C ASP A 668 -2.19 45.18 29.20
N ALA A 669 -2.31 43.86 29.39
CA ALA A 669 -3.23 43.01 28.64
C ALA A 669 -3.76 41.84 29.51
N ASP A 670 -4.95 41.38 29.17
CA ASP A 670 -5.65 40.27 29.80
C ASP A 670 -5.53 38.98 28.97
N LEU A 671 -5.50 37.83 29.64
CA LEU A 671 -5.51 36.50 29.02
C LEU A 671 -6.66 35.66 29.59
N THR A 672 -7.55 35.22 28.71
CA THR A 672 -8.59 34.25 29.04
C THR A 672 -8.32 32.93 28.34
N ILE A 673 -8.19 31.84 29.12
CA ILE A 673 -8.07 30.47 28.63
C ILE A 673 -9.42 29.77 28.79
N VAL A 674 -9.90 29.13 27.73
CA VAL A 674 -11.15 28.39 27.70
C VAL A 674 -10.88 26.95 27.32
N GLY A 675 -11.22 26.02 28.20
CA GLY A 675 -11.06 24.61 27.90
C GLY A 675 -11.04 23.70 29.10
N LYS A 676 -11.51 22.48 28.89
CA LYS A 676 -11.51 21.43 29.92
C LYS A 676 -10.09 20.97 30.22
N PHE A 677 -9.93 20.35 31.38
CA PHE A 677 -8.72 19.64 31.74
C PHE A 677 -8.50 18.44 30.80
N GLY A 678 -7.32 18.34 30.19
CA GLY A 678 -6.95 17.26 29.27
C GLY A 678 -5.76 16.44 29.76
N TRP A 679 -5.23 15.60 28.86
CA TRP A 679 -4.10 14.74 29.18
C TRP A 679 -2.83 15.53 29.48
N GLY A 680 -2.08 15.13 30.52
CA GLY A 680 -0.80 15.74 30.89
C GLY A 680 -0.88 17.20 31.34
N ALA A 681 -2.07 17.65 31.78
CA ALA A 681 -2.36 19.05 32.06
C ALA A 681 -2.17 19.47 33.52
N ASP A 682 -1.83 18.54 34.43
CA ASP A 682 -1.76 18.78 35.88
C ASP A 682 -0.91 20.00 36.24
N ALA A 683 0.33 20.01 35.75
CA ALA A 683 1.29 21.08 36.01
C ALA A 683 0.83 22.43 35.44
N ILE A 684 0.20 22.43 34.26
CA ILE A 684 -0.30 23.65 33.61
C ILE A 684 -1.50 24.19 34.37
N ALA A 685 -2.42 23.32 34.77
CA ALA A 685 -3.60 23.68 35.54
C ALA A 685 -3.23 24.22 36.93
N GLU A 686 -2.23 23.62 37.59
CA GLU A 686 -1.68 24.12 38.85
C GLU A 686 -1.01 25.48 38.66
N ARG A 687 -0.17 25.63 37.62
CA ARG A 687 0.47 26.90 37.26
C ARG A 687 -0.54 28.02 37.08
N ILE A 688 -1.62 27.79 36.33
CA ILE A 688 -2.68 28.78 36.11
C ILE A 688 -3.35 29.17 37.43
N LYS A 689 -3.77 28.20 38.25
CA LYS A 689 -4.51 28.44 39.50
C LYS A 689 -3.69 29.16 40.58
N THR A 690 -2.38 28.95 40.59
CA THR A 690 -1.45 29.53 41.56
C THR A 690 -0.78 30.81 41.07
N HIS A 691 -1.06 31.22 39.83
CA HIS A 691 -0.46 32.39 39.22
C HIS A 691 -0.84 33.69 39.95
N PRO A 692 0.09 34.64 40.19
CA PRO A 692 -0.20 35.90 40.87
C PRO A 692 -1.30 36.75 40.21
N GLU A 693 -1.44 36.67 38.89
CA GLU A 693 -2.45 37.39 38.12
C GLU A 693 -3.78 36.62 37.96
N PHE A 694 -3.89 35.41 38.52
CA PHE A 694 -5.10 34.60 38.41
C PHE A 694 -6.31 35.27 39.08
N GLY A 695 -7.39 35.43 38.33
CA GLY A 695 -8.58 36.16 38.76
C GLY A 695 -8.49 37.68 38.63
N ASN A 696 -7.34 38.21 38.22
CA ASN A 696 -7.13 39.63 37.91
C ASN A 696 -6.99 39.84 36.40
N ARG A 697 -5.82 39.51 35.83
CA ARG A 697 -5.52 39.60 34.38
C ARG A 697 -5.47 38.24 33.68
N LEU A 698 -5.37 37.15 34.45
CA LEU A 698 -5.41 35.78 33.95
C LEU A 698 -6.71 35.10 34.37
N HIS A 699 -7.48 34.60 33.40
CA HIS A 699 -8.71 33.87 33.65
C HIS A 699 -8.67 32.50 33.00
N TRP A 700 -9.19 31.48 33.70
CA TRP A 700 -9.42 30.16 33.11
C TRP A 700 -10.85 29.71 33.33
N ARG A 701 -11.55 29.42 32.22
CA ARG A 701 -12.92 28.91 32.18
C ARG A 701 -12.88 27.44 31.72
N SER A 702 -13.01 26.53 32.68
CA SER A 702 -12.91 25.08 32.41
C SER A 702 -14.16 24.47 31.80
N THR A 703 -15.31 25.12 31.99
CA THR A 703 -16.59 24.78 31.39
C THR A 703 -17.24 26.07 30.92
N VAL A 704 -17.44 26.17 29.60
CA VAL A 704 -18.27 27.19 28.98
C VAL A 704 -19.32 26.48 28.14
N ASP A 705 -20.52 27.04 28.07
CA ASP A 705 -21.47 26.65 27.03
C ASP A 705 -21.25 27.47 25.74
N ASP A 706 -22.00 27.15 24.68
CA ASP A 706 -21.85 27.80 23.39
C ASP A 706 -22.17 29.30 23.47
N ALA A 707 -23.11 29.73 24.31
CA ALA A 707 -23.48 31.14 24.46
C ALA A 707 -22.40 31.93 25.19
N GLU A 708 -21.84 31.39 26.28
CA GLU A 708 -20.70 31.97 26.98
C GLU A 708 -19.47 32.04 26.08
N LEU A 709 -19.25 31.05 25.21
CA LEU A 709 -18.16 31.08 24.25
C LEU A 709 -18.32 32.20 23.20
N VAL A 710 -19.55 32.47 22.72
CA VAL A 710 -19.84 33.66 21.87
C VAL A 710 -19.44 34.93 22.59
N GLU A 711 -19.87 35.09 23.84
CA GLU A 711 -19.58 36.29 24.63
C GLU A 711 -18.08 36.50 24.78
N LEU A 712 -17.32 35.42 25.02
CA LEU A 712 -15.86 35.49 25.12
C LEU A 712 -15.19 35.84 23.80
N TYR A 713 -15.65 35.30 22.67
CA TYR A 713 -15.14 35.70 21.35
C TYR A 713 -15.43 37.18 21.05
N ASN A 714 -16.64 37.67 21.35
CA ASN A 714 -17.02 39.07 21.13
C ASN A 714 -16.27 40.05 22.06
N ALA A 715 -15.93 39.61 23.28
CA ALA A 715 -15.26 40.43 24.29
C ALA A 715 -13.72 40.43 24.17
N SER A 716 -13.15 39.70 23.20
CA SER A 716 -11.70 39.56 23.03
C SER A 716 -11.20 40.31 21.80
N ASP A 717 -10.01 40.90 21.91
CA ASP A 717 -9.37 41.65 20.83
C ASP A 717 -8.57 40.73 19.88
N ALA A 718 -8.07 39.58 20.36
CA ALA A 718 -7.44 38.57 19.50
C ALA A 718 -7.49 37.15 20.08
N LEU A 719 -7.48 36.15 19.20
CA LEU A 719 -7.25 34.75 19.55
C LEU A 719 -5.75 34.42 19.51
N ILE A 720 -5.25 33.70 20.51
CA ILE A 720 -3.93 33.07 20.50
C ILE A 720 -4.07 31.56 20.24
N ALA A 721 -3.48 31.08 19.14
CA ALA A 721 -3.40 29.66 18.78
C ALA A 721 -1.93 29.20 18.81
N ALA A 722 -1.47 28.72 19.97
CA ALA A 722 -0.06 28.43 20.23
C ALA A 722 0.36 26.96 20.06
N SER A 723 -0.40 26.16 19.31
CA SER A 723 -0.16 24.72 19.18
C SER A 723 1.19 24.40 18.50
N TYR A 724 1.83 23.31 18.94
CA TYR A 724 3.04 22.75 18.34
C TYR A 724 2.78 21.95 17.06
N ALA A 725 1.61 21.30 17.00
CA ALA A 725 1.14 20.51 15.88
C ALA A 725 -0.40 20.49 15.95
N GLU A 726 -1.10 20.40 14.83
CA GLU A 726 -2.57 20.30 14.71
C GLU A 726 -2.96 19.62 13.40
N GLY A 727 -4.15 19.02 13.34
CA GLY A 727 -4.75 18.54 12.09
C GLY A 727 -5.57 19.59 11.32
N PHE A 728 -6.11 20.60 12.02
CA PHE A 728 -6.94 21.65 11.41
C PHE A 728 -6.83 23.00 12.13
N GLY A 729 -7.30 23.09 13.38
CA GLY A 729 -7.32 24.35 14.14
C GLY A 729 -8.68 25.06 14.15
N LEU A 730 -9.73 24.38 14.61
CA LEU A 730 -11.09 24.93 14.71
C LEU A 730 -11.18 26.31 15.39
N PRO A 731 -10.44 26.61 16.49
CA PRO A 731 -10.47 27.93 17.11
C PRO A 731 -10.12 29.08 16.15
N ILE A 732 -9.22 28.87 15.19
CA ILE A 732 -8.85 29.90 14.20
C ILE A 732 -10.03 30.22 13.28
N VAL A 733 -10.79 29.19 12.89
CA VAL A 733 -11.99 29.33 12.06
C VAL A 733 -13.11 30.03 12.84
N GLU A 734 -13.28 29.67 14.12
CA GLU A 734 -14.21 30.33 15.04
C GLU A 734 -13.89 31.82 15.15
N ALA A 735 -12.63 32.17 15.47
CA ALA A 735 -12.15 33.54 15.54
C ALA A 735 -12.40 34.34 14.26
N GLY A 736 -12.13 33.74 13.10
CA GLY A 736 -12.41 34.34 11.81
C GLY A 736 -13.87 34.71 11.61
N ARG A 737 -14.82 33.88 12.08
CA ARG A 737 -16.26 34.19 12.00
C ARG A 737 -16.70 35.37 12.86
N PHE A 738 -16.05 35.59 14.00
CA PHE A 738 -16.27 36.77 14.84
C PHE A 738 -15.52 38.02 14.34
N GLY A 739 -14.74 37.87 13.27
CA GLY A 739 -13.92 38.95 12.73
C GLY A 739 -12.83 39.40 13.72
N ILE A 740 -12.38 38.50 14.61
CA ILE A 740 -11.30 38.79 15.55
C ILE A 740 -9.94 38.40 14.93
N PRO A 741 -8.90 39.21 15.09
CA PRO A 741 -7.53 38.86 14.75
C PRO A 741 -7.03 37.57 15.41
N VAL A 742 -6.05 36.92 14.77
CA VAL A 742 -5.42 35.68 15.25
C VAL A 742 -3.91 35.86 15.36
N ILE A 743 -3.34 35.43 16.48
CA ILE A 743 -1.91 35.23 16.69
C ILE A 743 -1.66 33.73 16.77
N ALA A 744 -0.97 33.17 15.78
CA ALA A 744 -0.84 31.71 15.62
C ALA A 744 0.62 31.25 15.57
N SER A 745 0.89 30.04 16.04
CA SER A 745 2.16 29.35 15.76
C SER A 745 2.38 29.21 14.26
N ASP A 746 3.63 29.37 13.81
CA ASP A 746 4.00 29.13 12.42
C ASP A 746 4.07 27.63 12.09
N ILE A 747 2.90 27.02 11.87
CA ILE A 747 2.74 25.64 11.41
C ILE A 747 1.92 25.59 10.11
N PRO A 748 2.16 24.60 9.22
CA PRO A 748 1.54 24.55 7.89
C PRO A 748 0.02 24.67 7.90
N VAL A 749 -0.65 23.94 8.79
CA VAL A 749 -2.12 23.93 8.86
C VAL A 749 -2.70 25.26 9.35
N PHE A 750 -2.00 25.99 10.22
CA PHE A 750 -2.45 27.31 10.64
C PHE A 750 -2.28 28.33 9.52
N ARG A 751 -1.24 28.23 8.69
CA ARG A 751 -1.13 29.03 7.47
C ARG A 751 -2.25 28.75 6.47
N GLU A 752 -2.65 27.49 6.34
CA GLU A 752 -3.77 27.10 5.49
C GLU A 752 -5.10 27.66 6.01
N VAL A 753 -5.42 27.40 7.27
CA VAL A 753 -6.76 27.65 7.84
C VAL A 753 -6.99 29.14 8.13
N SER A 754 -5.93 29.90 8.44
CA SER A 754 -6.04 31.35 8.72
C SER A 754 -6.23 32.23 7.49
N ALA A 755 -6.15 31.69 6.27
CA ALA A 755 -6.31 32.47 5.04
C ALA A 755 -7.68 33.20 4.94
N GLY A 756 -8.70 32.74 5.68
CA GLY A 756 -10.00 33.40 5.79
C GLY A 756 -10.19 34.32 7.00
N ALA A 757 -9.21 34.43 7.91
CA ALA A 757 -9.35 35.19 9.15
C ALA A 757 -9.09 36.70 8.93
N ALA A 758 -9.74 37.54 9.75
CA ALA A 758 -9.74 39.01 9.59
C ALA A 758 -8.33 39.64 9.61
N HIS A 759 -7.38 39.02 10.32
CA HIS A 759 -5.94 39.30 10.26
C HIS A 759 -5.20 38.19 11.01
N THR A 760 -4.10 37.65 10.49
CA THR A 760 -3.31 36.64 11.22
C THR A 760 -1.82 36.99 11.26
N ARG A 761 -1.24 36.96 12.45
CA ARG A 761 0.20 37.07 12.67
C ARG A 761 0.77 35.75 13.17
N PHE A 762 1.94 35.41 12.65
CA PHE A 762 2.63 34.18 13.01
C PHE A 762 3.82 34.47 13.92
N PHE A 763 4.00 33.62 14.93
CA PHE A 763 5.20 33.59 15.75
C PHE A 763 5.90 32.23 15.63
N ASN A 764 7.20 32.19 15.93
CA ASN A 764 7.97 30.95 15.85
C ASN A 764 7.41 29.89 16.82
N THR A 765 7.03 28.72 16.30
CA THR A 765 6.46 27.62 17.07
C THR A 765 7.34 27.24 18.27
N GLY A 766 6.77 27.28 19.47
CA GLY A 766 7.48 26.96 20.71
C GLY A 766 8.35 28.10 21.28
N SER A 767 8.30 29.32 20.74
CA SER A 767 9.05 30.48 21.24
C SER A 767 8.13 31.48 21.96
N SER A 768 8.26 31.57 23.29
CA SER A 768 7.58 32.60 24.10
C SER A 768 8.08 34.01 23.78
N ASP A 769 9.36 34.18 23.48
CA ASP A 769 9.94 35.47 23.09
C ASP A 769 9.31 35.99 21.78
N SER A 770 9.25 35.14 20.75
CA SER A 770 8.61 35.50 19.48
C SER A 770 7.11 35.79 19.64
N LEU A 771 6.43 35.10 20.55
CA LEU A 771 5.04 35.38 20.89
C LEU A 771 4.91 36.73 21.59
N LEU A 772 5.75 37.02 22.60
CA LEU A 772 5.74 38.30 23.31
C LEU A 772 5.99 39.48 22.37
N ASP A 773 6.95 39.37 21.45
CA ASP A 773 7.20 40.40 20.44
C ASP A 773 5.94 40.62 19.57
N THR A 774 5.24 39.55 19.21
CA THR A 774 3.98 39.64 18.44
C THR A 774 2.86 40.29 19.25
N LEU A 775 2.75 39.98 20.55
CA LEU A 775 1.78 40.59 21.47
C LEU A 775 2.03 42.09 21.64
N ARG A 776 3.29 42.51 21.78
CA ARG A 776 3.66 43.94 21.89
C ARG A 776 3.31 44.69 20.62
N LEU A 777 3.69 44.15 19.47
CA LEU A 777 3.32 44.74 18.18
C LEU A 777 1.80 44.85 18.03
N PHE A 778 1.05 43.86 18.48
CA PHE A 778 -0.42 43.91 18.47
C PHE A 778 -0.98 45.05 19.35
N CYS A 779 -0.39 45.28 20.53
CA CYS A 779 -0.83 46.34 21.44
C CYS A 779 -0.40 47.76 21.02
N GLU A 780 0.63 47.89 20.17
CA GLU A 780 1.18 49.17 19.71
C GLU A 780 0.51 49.69 18.42
N GLU A 781 -0.14 48.82 17.65
CA GLU A 781 -0.76 49.16 16.37
C GLU A 781 -2.26 49.45 16.47
N ASP A 782 -2.76 50.38 15.65
CA ASP A 782 -4.21 50.67 15.53
C ASP A 782 -4.88 49.61 14.65
N TRP A 783 -5.10 48.42 15.22
CA TRP A 783 -5.63 47.25 14.51
C TRP A 783 -7.09 47.43 14.05
N GLU A 784 -7.80 48.44 14.56
CA GLU A 784 -9.19 48.70 14.23
C GLU A 784 -9.39 49.10 12.77
N GLU A 785 -8.50 49.94 12.23
CA GLU A 785 -8.58 50.40 10.83
C GLU A 785 -8.32 49.22 9.85
N ALA A 786 -7.40 48.32 10.21
CA ALA A 786 -7.09 47.11 9.44
C ALA A 786 -8.18 46.02 9.56
N ALA A 787 -8.75 45.80 10.75
CA ALA A 787 -9.83 44.83 10.95
C ALA A 787 -11.17 45.28 10.33
N LEU A 788 -11.43 46.59 10.24
CA LEU A 788 -12.59 47.16 9.57
C LEU A 788 -12.55 46.97 8.05
N GLU A 789 -11.37 47.00 7.42
CA GLU A 789 -11.21 46.71 5.98
C GLU A 789 -11.49 45.23 5.65
N THR A 790 -11.10 44.29 6.53
CA THR A 790 -11.29 42.84 6.29
C THR A 790 -12.70 42.33 6.64
N ARG A 791 -13.46 43.02 7.51
CA ARG A 791 -14.87 42.68 7.82
C ARG A 791 -15.83 42.74 6.62
N VAL A 792 -15.38 43.27 5.49
CA VAL A 792 -16.19 43.44 4.26
C VAL A 792 -16.12 42.22 3.32
N SER A 793 -15.20 41.26 3.54
CA SER A 793 -15.15 40.01 2.76
C SER A 793 -15.94 38.88 3.41
N GLN A 794 -16.78 38.18 2.64
CA GLN A 794 -17.54 37.02 3.12
C GLN A 794 -16.63 35.90 3.66
N PRO A 795 -17.09 35.11 4.66
CA PRO A 795 -16.30 34.02 5.20
C PRO A 795 -15.95 32.98 4.12
N ILE A 796 -14.68 32.59 4.07
CA ILE A 796 -14.13 31.66 3.06
C ILE A 796 -14.40 30.18 3.43
N TRP A 797 -14.83 29.90 4.67
CA TRP A 797 -15.04 28.53 5.17
C TRP A 797 -16.47 28.02 4.94
N PRO A 798 -16.62 26.73 4.58
CA PRO A 798 -17.94 26.16 4.39
C PRO A 798 -18.71 26.06 5.70
N ASN A 799 -20.03 26.02 5.62
CA ASN A 799 -20.89 25.46 6.66
C ASN A 799 -20.82 23.91 6.65
N TRP A 800 -21.43 23.21 7.61
CA TRP A 800 -21.37 21.75 7.71
C TRP A 800 -22.09 21.03 6.57
N SER A 801 -23.12 21.65 5.96
CA SER A 801 -23.74 21.13 4.74
C SER A 801 -22.78 21.21 3.56
N GLU A 802 -22.18 22.38 3.33
CA GLU A 802 -21.16 22.59 2.29
C GLU A 802 -19.92 21.70 2.53
N SER A 803 -19.52 21.50 3.78
CA SER A 803 -18.41 20.62 4.17
C SER A 803 -18.72 19.15 3.84
N ALA A 804 -19.95 18.71 4.09
CA ALA A 804 -20.41 17.37 3.72
C ALA A 804 -20.48 17.20 2.19
N GLU A 805 -20.94 18.22 1.45
CA GLU A 805 -20.93 18.24 -0.02
C GLU A 805 -19.51 18.17 -0.58
N GLU A 806 -18.56 18.94 -0.04
CA GLU A 806 -17.14 18.87 -0.44
C GLU A 806 -16.58 17.47 -0.22
N LEU A 807 -16.83 16.86 0.94
CA LEU A 807 -16.38 15.51 1.26
C LEU A 807 -16.98 14.46 0.31
N LEU A 808 -18.27 14.58 -0.02
CA LEU A 808 -18.91 13.73 -1.02
C LEU A 808 -18.33 13.96 -2.42
N GLY A 809 -18.01 15.19 -2.78
CA GLY A 809 -17.34 15.49 -4.06
C GLY A 809 -15.98 14.78 -4.18
N VAL A 810 -15.21 14.68 -3.09
CA VAL A 810 -13.94 13.94 -3.10
C VAL A 810 -14.18 12.44 -3.29
N ILE A 811 -15.12 11.87 -2.53
CA ILE A 811 -15.34 10.40 -2.47
C ILE A 811 -16.16 9.88 -3.65
N VAL A 812 -17.31 10.51 -3.93
CA VAL A 812 -18.29 10.07 -4.93
C VAL A 812 -17.92 10.61 -6.31
N ASP A 813 -17.65 11.91 -6.41
CA ASP A 813 -17.32 12.57 -7.68
C ASP A 813 -15.83 12.45 -8.06
N GLN A 814 -15.03 11.78 -7.21
CA GLN A 814 -13.61 11.48 -7.42
C GLN A 814 -12.76 12.75 -7.64
N THR A 815 -13.09 13.86 -6.96
CA THR A 815 -12.32 15.12 -7.00
C THR A 815 -11.08 15.09 -6.09
N TRP A 816 -10.21 14.11 -6.31
CA TRP A 816 -9.00 13.91 -5.53
C TRP A 816 -8.00 15.05 -5.71
N TYR A 817 -7.30 15.40 -4.62
CA TYR A 817 -6.27 16.45 -4.63
C TYR A 817 -5.01 16.02 -5.39
N LYS A 818 -4.53 14.79 -5.13
CA LYS A 818 -3.39 14.19 -5.83
C LYS A 818 -3.42 12.66 -5.72
N SER A 819 -2.67 11.98 -6.60
CA SER A 819 -2.31 10.58 -6.42
C SER A 819 -0.82 10.46 -6.12
N TYR A 820 -0.48 9.54 -5.23
CA TYR A 820 0.88 9.03 -5.11
C TYR A 820 1.01 7.86 -6.08
N GLU A 821 2.09 7.85 -6.88
CA GLU A 821 2.42 6.75 -7.79
C GLU A 821 3.78 6.17 -7.38
N PRO A 822 3.92 4.84 -7.25
CA PRO A 822 5.18 4.20 -6.88
C PRO A 822 6.22 4.33 -7.99
N GLU A 823 7.50 4.40 -7.63
CA GLU A 823 8.60 4.47 -8.61
C GLU A 823 8.83 3.15 -9.39
N SER A 824 8.29 2.03 -8.90
CA SER A 824 8.55 0.69 -9.43
C SER A 824 7.31 0.08 -10.11
N ASP A 825 7.51 -0.43 -11.32
CA ASP A 825 6.47 -1.03 -12.19
C ASP A 825 6.28 -2.55 -11.97
N HIS A 826 6.48 -3.03 -10.74
CA HIS A 826 6.26 -4.45 -10.43
C HIS A 826 4.76 -4.73 -10.31
N ARG A 827 4.24 -5.57 -11.21
CA ARG A 827 2.85 -6.07 -11.20
C ARG A 827 2.60 -7.06 -10.06
N PHE A 828 1.32 -7.22 -9.69
CA PHE A 828 0.84 -8.20 -8.69
C PHE A 828 1.49 -8.05 -7.30
N ARG A 829 1.77 -6.82 -6.87
CA ARG A 829 2.26 -6.56 -5.52
C ARG A 829 1.21 -6.88 -4.47
N SER A 830 1.65 -7.50 -3.38
CA SER A 830 0.78 -7.79 -2.24
C SER A 830 0.30 -6.49 -1.59
N PRO A 831 -0.98 -6.32 -1.23
CA PRO A 831 -1.45 -5.16 -0.47
C PRO A 831 -0.76 -4.98 0.89
N SER A 832 -0.18 -6.05 1.42
CA SER A 832 0.62 -6.06 2.65
C SER A 832 2.08 -5.57 2.46
N ASP A 833 2.52 -5.32 1.21
CA ASP A 833 3.80 -4.67 0.92
C ASP A 833 3.67 -3.16 1.16
N LEU A 834 4.27 -2.65 2.23
CA LEU A 834 4.22 -1.22 2.58
C LEU A 834 5.50 -0.47 2.20
N GLY A 835 6.44 -1.14 1.52
CA GLY A 835 7.75 -0.59 1.22
C GLY A 835 8.71 -0.69 2.41
N CYS A 836 9.48 0.37 2.64
CA CYS A 836 10.49 0.47 3.68
C CYS A 836 9.92 1.03 4.99
N LEU A 837 9.80 0.17 6.00
CA LEU A 837 9.44 0.55 7.37
C LEU A 837 10.59 0.34 8.38
N HIS A 838 11.75 -0.12 7.89
CA HIS A 838 12.84 -0.60 8.72
C HIS A 838 14.20 -0.30 8.10
N HIS A 839 15.22 -0.09 8.94
CA HIS A 839 16.62 -0.16 8.49
C HIS A 839 17.10 -1.61 8.35
N ALA A 840 17.64 -1.94 7.18
CA ALA A 840 18.29 -3.23 6.96
C ALA A 840 19.75 -3.27 7.44
N GLN A 841 20.40 -2.11 7.55
CA GLN A 841 21.81 -1.93 7.86
C GLN A 841 22.00 -0.65 8.71
N PRO A 842 23.14 -0.48 9.38
CA PRO A 842 23.48 0.78 10.04
C PRO A 842 23.43 1.98 9.09
N VAL A 843 22.95 3.14 9.59
CA VAL A 843 22.99 4.40 8.83
C VAL A 843 24.45 4.81 8.64
N ALA A 844 24.86 5.02 7.39
CA ALA A 844 26.23 5.43 7.08
C ALA A 844 26.52 6.85 7.63
N PRO A 845 27.78 7.23 7.92
CA PRO A 845 28.11 8.56 8.43
C PRO A 845 27.57 9.73 7.58
N SER A 846 27.46 9.57 6.26
CA SER A 846 26.85 10.56 5.36
C SER A 846 25.34 10.77 5.60
N GLY A 847 24.66 9.75 6.12
CA GLY A 847 23.22 9.75 6.44
C GLY A 847 22.90 10.18 7.87
N GLN A 848 23.88 10.61 8.66
CA GLN A 848 23.70 10.91 10.10
C GLN A 848 23.53 12.40 10.42
N ALA A 849 23.49 13.30 9.43
CA ALA A 849 23.34 14.73 9.68
C ALA A 849 22.02 15.04 10.42
N HIS A 850 22.08 15.74 11.56
CA HIS A 850 20.93 16.01 12.42
C HIS A 850 21.02 17.34 13.17
N LYS A 851 19.93 17.71 13.85
CA LYS A 851 19.90 18.76 14.88
C LYS A 851 19.05 18.29 16.07
N LEU A 852 19.55 18.50 17.29
CA LEU A 852 18.80 18.24 18.52
C LEU A 852 18.50 19.55 19.27
N LEU A 853 17.27 19.70 19.74
CA LEU A 853 16.83 20.86 20.52
C LEU A 853 15.87 20.45 21.63
N ILE A 854 16.19 20.77 22.89
CA ILE A 854 15.21 20.65 23.99
C ILE A 854 14.22 21.81 23.87
N LEU A 855 12.92 21.47 23.88
CA LEU A 855 11.88 22.49 23.87
C LEU A 855 11.83 23.23 25.23
N PRO A 856 11.82 24.57 25.26
CA PRO A 856 11.67 25.36 26.48
C PRO A 856 10.38 25.01 27.23
N GLY A 857 10.42 25.00 28.56
CA GLY A 857 9.23 24.69 29.38
C GLY A 857 8.67 23.28 29.21
N SER A 858 9.39 22.37 28.53
CA SER A 858 8.95 21.00 28.29
C SER A 858 9.26 20.02 29.41
N MET A 859 9.97 20.46 30.46
CA MET A 859 10.28 19.61 31.61
C MET A 859 9.03 19.50 32.50
N SER A 860 8.44 18.31 32.54
CA SER A 860 7.33 18.02 33.46
C SER A 860 7.73 16.93 34.45
N LYS A 861 7.29 17.12 35.69
CA LYS A 861 7.33 16.06 36.70
C LYS A 861 6.08 15.21 36.51
N LEU A 862 6.26 13.92 36.27
CA LEU A 862 5.18 12.95 36.17
C LEU A 862 4.69 12.56 37.58
N GLU A 863 3.48 12.01 37.68
CA GLU A 863 2.86 11.62 38.96
C GLU A 863 3.71 10.61 39.75
N ASP A 864 4.39 9.72 39.05
CA ASP A 864 5.32 8.73 39.62
C ASP A 864 6.64 9.36 40.13
N GLY A 865 6.83 10.67 39.92
CA GLY A 865 8.00 11.45 40.27
C GLY A 865 9.14 11.43 39.25
N SER A 866 8.94 10.77 38.11
CA SER A 866 9.85 10.82 36.97
C SER A 866 9.89 12.22 36.34
N LYS A 867 10.98 12.57 35.64
CA LYS A 867 11.09 13.82 34.87
C LYS A 867 11.02 13.52 33.38
N LYS A 868 10.07 14.13 32.67
CA LYS A 868 9.92 14.05 31.21
C LYS A 868 10.36 15.37 30.58
N PHE A 869 11.09 15.33 29.47
CA PHE A 869 11.35 16.50 28.63
C PHE A 869 11.13 16.17 27.15
N THR A 870 10.91 17.19 26.34
CA THR A 870 10.65 17.04 24.90
C THR A 870 11.86 17.48 24.09
N VAL A 871 12.30 16.61 23.19
CA VAL A 871 13.44 16.86 22.30
C VAL A 871 12.95 16.88 20.86
N ALA A 872 13.16 18.01 20.19
CA ALA A 872 13.00 18.12 18.76
C ALA A 872 14.21 17.49 18.06
N VAL A 873 13.94 16.52 17.19
CA VAL A 873 14.90 15.77 16.39
C VAL A 873 14.66 16.10 14.93
N THR A 874 15.60 16.83 14.31
CA THR A 874 15.53 17.15 12.88
C THR A 874 16.49 16.27 12.09
N ASN A 875 15.99 15.60 11.06
CA ASN A 875 16.84 14.91 10.09
C ASN A 875 17.37 15.92 9.07
N LYS A 876 18.69 16.09 8.98
CA LYS A 876 19.37 16.99 8.03
C LYS A 876 20.11 16.22 6.93
N SER A 877 19.95 14.91 6.90
CA SER A 877 20.51 14.05 5.86
C SER A 877 19.55 13.89 4.69
N GLU A 878 20.01 13.26 3.61
CA GLU A 878 19.20 12.88 2.45
C GLU A 878 18.53 11.50 2.62
N GLU A 879 18.81 10.79 3.72
CA GLU A 879 18.27 9.45 4.00
C GLU A 879 17.10 9.51 4.99
N THR A 880 16.04 8.74 4.76
CA THR A 880 14.95 8.55 5.74
C THR A 880 15.45 7.70 6.92
N TRP A 881 15.11 8.09 8.15
CA TRP A 881 15.37 7.27 9.34
C TRP A 881 14.14 6.52 9.81
N PHE A 882 14.31 5.24 10.16
CA PHE A 882 13.25 4.38 10.69
C PHE A 882 13.49 4.05 12.15
N GLY A 883 12.41 3.99 12.93
CA GLY A 883 12.48 3.65 14.36
C GLY A 883 12.80 2.20 14.68
N GLN A 884 12.67 1.33 13.68
CA GLN A 884 12.88 -0.11 13.76
C GLN A 884 13.89 -0.55 12.68
N GLY A 885 14.55 -1.68 12.89
CA GLY A 885 15.28 -2.36 11.82
C GLY A 885 14.86 -3.82 11.66
N LEU A 886 15.48 -4.52 10.70
CA LEU A 886 15.09 -5.87 10.29
C LEU A 886 15.48 -6.92 11.34
N ASN A 887 14.47 -7.64 11.86
CA ASN A 887 14.58 -8.77 12.80
C ASN A 887 15.23 -8.42 14.15
N ASP A 888 14.53 -8.66 15.26
CA ASP A 888 14.93 -8.38 16.66
C ASP A 888 14.98 -6.91 17.13
N GLY A 889 14.77 -5.95 16.21
CA GLY A 889 14.70 -4.51 16.55
C GLY A 889 16.03 -3.76 16.48
N ARG A 890 17.14 -4.44 16.17
CA ARG A 890 18.42 -3.80 15.82
C ARG A 890 18.26 -2.82 14.66
N PHE A 891 19.16 -1.83 14.61
CA PHE A 891 19.24 -0.76 13.61
C PHE A 891 18.08 0.24 13.59
N GLY A 892 17.13 0.16 14.51
CA GLY A 892 16.17 1.24 14.72
C GLY A 892 16.84 2.50 15.27
N VAL A 893 16.49 3.66 14.73
CA VAL A 893 16.97 4.97 15.17
C VAL A 893 16.11 5.48 16.33
N ALA A 894 16.77 5.91 17.41
CA ALA A 894 16.11 6.43 18.59
C ALA A 894 16.92 7.53 19.26
N LEU A 895 16.29 8.27 20.17
CA LEU A 895 17.00 9.00 21.20
C LEU A 895 17.34 8.08 22.37
N GLY A 896 18.59 8.17 22.82
CA GLY A 896 19.05 7.64 24.08
C GLY A 896 19.58 8.76 24.96
N TYR A 897 19.86 8.44 26.23
CA TYR A 897 20.56 9.37 27.10
C TYR A 897 21.63 8.72 27.99
N ARG A 898 22.47 9.53 28.65
CA ARG A 898 23.44 9.08 29.67
C ARG A 898 23.31 10.01 30.86
N LEU A 899 23.28 9.46 32.08
CA LEU A 899 23.15 10.24 33.31
C LEU A 899 24.48 10.30 34.05
N TYR A 900 24.79 11.46 34.61
CA TYR A 900 26.02 11.69 35.37
C TYR A 900 25.71 12.32 36.74
N ASP A 901 26.49 11.94 37.75
CA ASP A 901 26.45 12.57 39.07
C ASP A 901 27.09 13.98 39.06
N ALA A 902 27.04 14.67 40.20
CA ALA A 902 27.64 16.01 40.33
C ALA A 902 29.16 16.04 40.19
N GLY A 903 29.83 14.88 40.31
CA GLY A 903 31.27 14.70 40.08
C GLY A 903 31.61 14.36 38.62
N GLY A 904 30.62 14.21 37.74
CA GLY A 904 30.79 13.81 36.34
C GLY A 904 30.98 12.30 36.14
N ASN A 905 30.70 11.46 37.14
CA ASN A 905 30.73 10.00 36.97
C ASN A 905 29.44 9.51 36.33
N LEU A 906 29.56 8.59 35.37
CA LEU A 906 28.42 7.95 34.71
C LEU A 906 27.63 7.10 35.72
N LEU A 907 26.36 7.43 35.90
CA LEU A 907 25.42 6.68 36.75
C LEU A 907 24.66 5.62 35.94
N PHE A 908 24.24 5.98 34.73
CA PHE A 908 23.37 5.13 33.92
C PHE A 908 23.54 5.38 32.41
N SER A 909 23.63 4.31 31.63
CA SER A 909 23.80 4.37 30.17
C SER A 909 22.87 3.47 29.37
N GLU A 910 22.13 2.56 30.01
CA GLU A 910 21.21 1.60 29.35
C GLU A 910 19.74 1.94 29.64
N ASN A 911 19.21 2.95 28.97
CA ASN A 911 17.82 3.44 29.13
C ASN A 911 16.84 2.88 28.11
N LEU A 912 15.56 3.01 28.47
CA LEU A 912 14.45 2.99 27.52
C LEU A 912 14.68 4.04 26.42
N ARG A 913 14.75 3.56 25.18
CA ARG A 913 14.96 4.38 23.99
C ARG A 913 13.68 5.04 23.54
N SER A 914 13.76 6.31 23.16
CA SER A 914 12.65 7.02 22.52
C SER A 914 12.79 6.93 21.02
N ARG A 915 12.16 5.90 20.45
CA ARG A 915 12.25 5.60 19.02
C ARG A 915 11.47 6.60 18.18
N ILE A 916 11.95 6.83 16.96
CA ILE A 916 11.09 7.33 15.88
C ILE A 916 9.91 6.34 15.76
N VAL A 917 8.68 6.81 15.63
CA VAL A 917 7.52 5.91 15.71
C VAL A 917 7.40 5.05 14.45
N MET A 918 7.62 5.65 13.28
CA MET A 918 7.54 5.00 11.96
C MET A 918 8.74 5.42 11.09
N ALA A 919 8.68 6.61 10.48
CA ALA A 919 9.73 7.16 9.62
C ALA A 919 9.95 8.65 9.93
N LEU A 920 11.18 9.14 9.81
CA LEU A 920 11.56 10.56 9.87
C LEU A 920 12.22 10.95 8.55
N ALA A 921 11.48 11.69 7.73
CA ALA A 921 11.89 12.11 6.40
C ALA A 921 13.06 13.12 6.43
N PRO A 922 13.88 13.19 5.36
CA PRO A 922 14.83 14.29 5.15
C PRO A 922 14.20 15.67 5.37
N GLY A 923 14.83 16.49 6.20
CA GLY A 923 14.40 17.85 6.51
C GLY A 923 13.30 17.97 7.58
N ASP A 924 12.58 16.90 7.91
CA ASP A 924 11.47 16.92 8.86
C ASP A 924 11.96 16.91 10.33
N THR A 925 11.07 17.31 11.25
CA THR A 925 11.35 17.36 12.69
C THR A 925 10.29 16.62 13.48
N HIS A 926 10.73 15.67 14.30
CA HIS A 926 9.85 14.97 15.25
C HIS A 926 10.12 15.42 16.69
N LEU A 927 9.08 15.44 17.52
CA LEU A 927 9.18 15.76 18.95
C LEU A 927 9.09 14.48 19.77
N LEU A 928 10.24 14.02 20.26
CA LEU A 928 10.37 12.76 20.98
C LEU A 928 10.46 13.02 22.50
N PRO A 929 9.80 12.22 23.34
CA PRO A 929 9.90 12.35 24.78
C PRO A 929 11.24 11.78 25.25
N VAL A 930 11.79 12.28 26.36
CA VAL A 930 12.81 11.55 27.11
C VAL A 930 12.39 11.60 28.57
N THR A 931 12.33 10.43 29.20
CA THR A 931 11.84 10.27 30.57
C THR A 931 12.94 9.70 31.44
N ILE A 932 13.32 10.44 32.49
CA ILE A 932 14.23 10.00 33.54
C ILE A 932 13.39 9.46 34.69
N GLU A 933 13.56 8.17 35.00
CA GLU A 933 12.88 7.55 36.14
C GLU A 933 13.29 8.19 37.47
N LYS A 934 12.33 8.29 38.39
CA LYS A 934 12.52 8.88 39.72
C LYS A 934 13.75 8.34 40.47
N ASN A 935 14.00 7.03 40.40
CA ASN A 935 15.08 6.36 41.14
C ASN A 935 16.44 6.98 40.83
N TRP A 936 16.71 7.30 39.56
CA TRP A 936 17.98 7.90 39.15
C TRP A 936 18.15 9.34 39.63
N ILE A 937 17.04 10.07 39.76
CA ILE A 937 17.03 11.42 40.35
C ILE A 937 17.38 11.33 41.84
N GLU A 938 16.82 10.34 42.55
CA GLU A 938 17.10 10.10 43.97
C GLU A 938 18.53 9.60 44.23
N GLU A 939 19.13 8.89 43.26
CA GLU A 939 20.54 8.44 43.31
C GLU A 939 21.57 9.55 43.02
N GLY A 940 21.12 10.78 42.77
CA GLY A 940 22.00 11.95 42.65
C GLY A 940 22.41 12.30 41.22
N ALA A 941 21.62 11.91 40.22
CA ALA A 941 21.79 12.40 38.84
C ALA A 941 21.75 13.93 38.79
N ALA A 942 22.87 14.52 38.38
CA ALA A 942 23.05 15.97 38.30
C ALA A 942 23.00 16.48 36.85
N SER A 943 23.42 15.68 35.88
CA SER A 943 23.37 16.04 34.47
C SER A 943 23.00 14.88 33.55
N ILE A 944 22.56 15.20 32.34
CA ILE A 944 22.13 14.26 31.31
C ILE A 944 22.73 14.66 29.95
N GLU A 945 23.19 13.67 29.20
CA GLU A 945 23.59 13.78 27.79
C GLU A 945 22.55 13.04 26.94
N VAL A 946 21.89 13.72 26.02
CA VAL A 946 20.89 13.13 25.11
C VAL A 946 21.48 13.06 23.71
N GLU A 947 21.40 11.91 23.05
CA GLU A 947 22.05 11.68 21.76
C GLU A 947 21.29 10.65 20.94
N LEU A 948 21.47 10.67 19.61
CA LEU A 948 20.91 9.66 18.73
C LEU A 948 21.67 8.33 18.88
N VAL A 949 20.93 7.24 18.76
CA VAL A 949 21.46 5.89 18.83
C VAL A 949 20.76 4.99 17.82
N GLN A 950 21.55 4.14 17.16
CA GLN A 950 21.05 2.92 16.54
C GLN A 950 21.34 1.72 17.41
N ASP A 951 20.31 0.94 17.71
CA ASP A 951 20.50 -0.31 18.42
C ASP A 951 21.37 -1.29 17.63
N GLY A 952 22.33 -1.93 18.31
CA GLY A 952 23.25 -2.87 17.67
C GLY A 952 24.29 -2.24 16.74
N ALA A 953 24.35 -0.91 16.62
CA ALA A 953 25.38 -0.21 15.86
C ALA A 953 26.18 0.75 16.77
N ALA A 954 25.77 2.01 16.88
CA ALA A 954 26.48 3.03 17.63
C ALA A 954 25.57 4.18 18.05
N TRP A 955 26.05 4.94 19.03
CA TRP A 955 25.61 6.31 19.27
C TRP A 955 26.26 7.22 18.22
N TRP A 956 25.56 8.26 17.79
CA TRP A 956 26.15 9.25 16.88
C TRP A 956 25.66 10.67 17.15
N GLY A 957 26.55 11.62 16.90
CA GLY A 957 26.28 13.04 16.99
C GLY A 957 27.10 13.79 18.03
N SER A 958 26.62 14.99 18.33
CA SER A 958 27.07 15.74 19.49
C SER A 958 25.99 15.62 20.56
N PRO A 959 26.29 15.09 21.75
CA PRO A 959 25.29 14.94 22.79
C PRO A 959 24.78 16.31 23.27
N LEU A 960 23.48 16.39 23.49
CA LEU A 960 22.83 17.52 24.10
C LEU A 960 22.91 17.40 25.63
N GLU A 961 23.77 18.20 26.23
CA GLU A 961 23.99 18.20 27.69
C GLU A 961 22.99 19.10 28.42
N LEU A 962 22.41 18.64 29.52
CA LEU A 962 21.52 19.41 30.40
C LEU A 962 21.85 19.18 31.88
N GLN A 963 21.83 20.24 32.68
CA GLN A 963 21.95 20.18 34.15
C GLN A 963 20.56 20.03 34.78
N LEU A 964 20.35 18.98 35.58
CA LEU A 964 19.03 18.62 36.14
C LEU A 964 18.61 19.50 37.34
N GLY A 965 19.49 20.39 37.80
CA GLY A 965 19.30 21.27 38.96
C GLY A 965 19.35 22.79 38.70
N MET A 966 19.46 23.25 37.45
CA MET A 966 19.39 24.68 37.10
C MET A 966 17.98 25.10 36.64
N ALA A 967 17.63 26.36 36.87
CA ALA A 967 16.33 26.94 36.51
C ALA A 967 15.98 26.81 35.02
N GLU A 968 14.69 26.65 34.79
CA GLU A 968 13.98 25.97 33.70
C GLU A 968 13.95 26.68 32.32
N HIS A 969 14.87 27.63 32.05
CA HIS A 969 14.74 28.57 30.92
C HIS A 969 15.88 28.60 29.89
N ILE A 970 16.83 27.64 29.90
CA ILE A 970 17.98 27.68 28.97
C ILE A 970 17.78 26.72 27.80
N VAL A 971 17.58 27.29 26.61
CA VAL A 971 17.62 26.58 25.33
C VAL A 971 19.06 26.13 25.06
N ARG A 972 19.28 24.83 24.84
CA ARG A 972 20.56 24.29 24.38
C ARG A 972 20.37 23.65 23.01
N VAL A 973 21.29 23.92 22.09
CA VAL A 973 21.29 23.42 20.70
C VAL A 973 22.58 22.62 20.51
N ALA A 974 22.48 21.40 19.99
CA ALA A 974 23.61 20.56 19.59
C ALA A 974 23.55 20.26 18.09
#